data_AF-A0A959K0Z8-F1
#
_entry.id   AF-A0A959K0Z8-F1
#
_cell.length_a   1.000
_cell.length_b   1.000
_cell.length_c   1.000
_cell.angle_alpha   90.00
_cell.angle_beta   90.00
_cell.angle_gamma   90.00
#
_symmetry.space_group_name_H-M   'P 1'
#
loop_
_entity.id
_entity.type
_entity.pdbx_description
1 polymer ?
#
loop_
_entity_poly.entity_id
_entity_poly.type
_entity_poly.pdbx_seq_one_letter_code
_entity_poly.pdbx_strand_id
1 'polypeptide(L)'
;MNPGSISYKKLDPLCIPEIWAWNKVYLFFFLILLFPIHVFGQVDAPKRDSLFFDMNGNELVNPGDSIRYILVVKNPGGASVMTIVVPNGTDPNSSLNPASILTSPLALNDGPFAVTGNMGINVPAVSGVLINDFDDSPGDLSIVNAGVEISTAEGGKITISADGSFIYDAPSGFEGKDSVAYTLMDGTPAPNCPVTNDAWVTFQVSGMIWFINEDISGGDNNGTLRAPFETLAAFEAINGNGGATQPKANQAIFLYTPTSPPTQYTGGVTLENGQKLLGQGMSTTVADVTGIILPPFSFAFPSVNTTNPILANSSGNAITLANGNDIRGLDVGSSGSPSTGSGIIGTGVGSLKIDEDVSVYVSGSSSVSAINLNTGSGAMVNLTNVMSTNGTGPGVSFNNLTGGSIAISNSINITNSGDAALSFTSCTGTLQVNSLTINNKTSHKPGVIANNGGEITVTTGTIMVDEESAISINGTAIGSSGLNFTNISVDGQLTAHTAISLINTGSGPFSCTGGTLENIQNADAVRFSNTGGAIALSNMIIEDISASTDQTAGLFFRSGIDGIHGENVQAGLTLSGCTLRRFSDNAINGAAISDGLTNTVWNGLTLNNCVISFSNRYHVSEKGDDTDEGAVRIRGISGTVLVTDCTFSDGAQFLDFSTSSSQNLDMTVQGSMFNRTIKEFACGSPTVNVGGRGISVSVNGSANAVVRVGDPAESDDNLGNSFLNNATASIVIFHETDATGDIDVVISRNDFIIDDHLTGPPGCATGTFSFNFPQGGVSLNPGKGNYEAILSHNKFDQVMHAAGGLGQFTMTADENGTSEFYIHDNEFILPWDGPVRVLADGNGTCAMLFEDNTYTDGMVGGMGDDLDMPYPSPFNPFQVFVRNGGSLDITLKDEDFPLPDPAGPGESSFDAEVQTSGNSMRIYFDNCTAPDGFDFDNATTTTFLLYSETGCAGPPTTQAIMNGNGNTGMVSTTNTITCTTTPPTLPMITIPIRSTEVHPNTGLSINSDGAHELLRVAKEHLKLHYNKEPLGPITLAIADLPENELAHYFAGVITLDRDAAGNGWFLDETPEQSEEFELPEASAHFIATVDSPAYKKIDLYSVLVHELGHACDLMHEENEFMRSFIDPGMRIILERNLKSKQ
;
A
#
# COMPACT_ATOMS: atom_id res chain seq x y z
N MET A 1 -62.77 -16.50 3.46
CA MET A 1 -63.50 -17.74 3.80
C MET A 1 -62.64 -18.93 3.42
N ASN A 2 -62.69 -20.00 4.19
CA ASN A 2 -62.00 -21.30 3.99
C ASN A 2 -63.00 -22.30 3.33
N PRO A 3 -62.67 -23.59 3.05
CA PRO A 3 -61.49 -24.26 2.47
C PRO A 3 -61.90 -25.02 1.15
N GLY A 4 -61.18 -25.94 0.49
CA GLY A 4 -59.89 -26.65 0.72
C GLY A 4 -59.48 -27.49 -0.52
N SER A 5 -58.27 -28.07 -0.55
CA SER A 5 -57.50 -28.24 -1.81
C SER A 5 -56.38 -29.30 -1.81
N ILE A 6 -55.67 -29.45 -2.97
CA ILE A 6 -54.29 -29.99 -3.20
C ILE A 6 -54.15 -31.53 -3.40
N SER A 7 -53.25 -32.12 -4.22
CA SER A 7 -52.69 -31.86 -5.59
C SER A 7 -51.61 -32.92 -5.92
N TYR A 8 -51.43 -33.34 -7.20
CA TYR A 8 -50.17 -33.94 -7.72
C TYR A 8 -50.03 -33.72 -9.26
N LYS A 9 -48.81 -33.42 -9.75
CA LYS A 9 -48.38 -33.30 -11.18
C LYS A 9 -46.86 -33.62 -11.26
N LYS A 10 -46.35 -34.46 -12.19
CA LYS A 10 -45.96 -34.22 -13.62
C LYS A 10 -44.72 -33.28 -13.78
N LEU A 11 -43.75 -33.46 -14.69
CA LEU A 11 -43.52 -34.39 -15.84
C LEU A 11 -42.01 -34.35 -16.33
N ASP A 12 -41.65 -35.20 -17.30
CA ASP A 12 -40.35 -35.33 -18.06
C ASP A 12 -40.04 -34.16 -19.05
N PRO A 13 -39.14 -34.20 -20.10
CA PRO A 13 -38.08 -35.17 -20.58
C PRO A 13 -36.75 -34.52 -21.18
N LEU A 14 -35.90 -35.34 -21.89
CA LEU A 14 -34.79 -35.06 -22.90
C LEU A 14 -33.30 -35.32 -22.48
N CYS A 15 -32.27 -35.65 -23.31
CA CYS A 15 -32.15 -36.36 -24.64
C CYS A 15 -30.67 -36.72 -25.07
N ILE A 16 -30.42 -37.94 -25.61
CA ILE A 16 -29.53 -38.47 -26.73
C ILE A 16 -28.25 -37.66 -27.20
N PRO A 17 -27.02 -38.22 -27.46
CA PRO A 17 -26.67 -39.33 -28.42
C PRO A 17 -25.47 -40.32 -28.18
N GLU A 18 -25.55 -41.50 -28.87
CA GLU A 18 -24.54 -42.43 -29.50
C GLU A 18 -23.22 -42.87 -28.76
N ILE A 19 -22.59 -44.05 -28.93
CA ILE A 19 -22.11 -44.80 -30.13
C ILE A 19 -21.84 -46.32 -29.83
N TRP A 20 -22.32 -47.24 -30.70
CA TRP A 20 -21.80 -48.59 -31.13
C TRP A 20 -21.39 -49.68 -30.08
N ALA A 21 -21.55 -51.01 -30.27
CA ALA A 21 -22.08 -51.84 -31.36
C ALA A 21 -22.52 -53.29 -30.93
N TRP A 22 -23.63 -53.77 -31.55
CA TRP A 22 -23.96 -55.13 -32.03
C TRP A 22 -23.98 -56.38 -31.08
N ASN A 23 -25.13 -57.07 -30.90
CA ASN A 23 -25.83 -58.06 -31.77
C ASN A 23 -25.10 -59.43 -31.91
N LYS A 24 -25.67 -60.65 -31.73
CA LYS A 24 -27.04 -61.25 -31.72
C LYS A 24 -27.04 -62.43 -30.69
N VAL A 25 -28.14 -63.02 -30.20
CA VAL A 25 -29.25 -63.71 -30.92
C VAL A 25 -30.56 -63.64 -30.12
N TYR A 26 -31.64 -63.35 -30.83
CA TYR A 26 -33.03 -63.37 -30.35
C TYR A 26 -33.65 -64.77 -30.42
N LEU A 27 -34.81 -64.90 -29.77
CA LEU A 27 -35.91 -65.82 -30.10
C LEU A 27 -35.82 -67.24 -29.48
N PHE A 28 -36.44 -67.43 -28.32
CA PHE A 28 -37.43 -68.51 -28.13
C PHE A 28 -38.42 -68.20 -26.97
N PHE A 29 -39.70 -68.08 -27.35
CA PHE A 29 -40.91 -68.33 -26.56
C PHE A 29 -41.36 -67.38 -25.41
N PHE A 30 -42.27 -66.50 -25.82
CA PHE A 30 -43.30 -65.87 -25.01
C PHE A 30 -44.41 -66.89 -24.65
N LEU A 31 -44.18 -67.79 -23.68
CA LEU A 31 -45.25 -68.55 -23.02
C LEU A 31 -44.79 -69.18 -21.68
N ILE A 32 -45.21 -68.59 -20.56
CA ILE A 32 -45.56 -69.20 -19.25
C ILE A 32 -45.90 -68.03 -18.33
N LEU A 33 -47.18 -67.66 -18.35
CA LEU A 33 -47.76 -66.68 -17.43
C LEU A 33 -49.06 -67.31 -16.92
N LEU A 34 -48.94 -68.44 -16.20
CA LEU A 34 -50.04 -69.15 -15.51
C LEU A 34 -49.61 -70.37 -14.67
N PHE A 35 -48.41 -70.34 -14.04
CA PHE A 35 -48.12 -71.16 -12.86
C PHE A 35 -47.11 -70.41 -11.99
N PRO A 36 -47.30 -70.33 -10.65
CA PRO A 36 -46.20 -69.98 -9.77
C PRO A 36 -45.23 -71.17 -9.78
N ILE A 37 -44.09 -71.02 -10.45
CA ILE A 37 -42.96 -71.93 -10.24
C ILE A 37 -42.51 -71.71 -8.80
N HIS A 38 -43.07 -72.51 -7.90
CA HIS A 38 -42.51 -72.73 -6.60
C HIS A 38 -41.17 -73.42 -6.86
N VAL A 39 -40.09 -72.65 -6.80
CA VAL A 39 -38.74 -73.19 -6.63
C VAL A 39 -38.71 -73.77 -5.21
N PHE A 40 -39.26 -74.98 -5.07
CA PHE A 40 -39.00 -75.79 -3.89
C PHE A 40 -37.49 -75.95 -3.80
N GLY A 41 -36.91 -75.64 -2.64
CA GLY A 41 -35.48 -75.81 -2.41
C GLY A 41 -35.09 -77.25 -2.70
N GLN A 42 -34.42 -77.46 -3.83
CA GLN A 42 -33.93 -78.78 -4.22
C GLN A 42 -32.71 -79.09 -3.35
N VAL A 43 -32.94 -79.74 -2.22
CA VAL A 43 -31.87 -80.26 -1.36
C VAL A 43 -31.40 -81.60 -1.92
N ASP A 44 -30.11 -81.73 -2.18
CA ASP A 44 -29.46 -83.01 -2.47
C ASP A 44 -28.67 -83.46 -1.23
N ALA A 45 -28.77 -84.74 -0.87
CA ALA A 45 -28.19 -85.28 0.36
C ALA A 45 -27.62 -86.70 0.17
N PRO A 46 -26.65 -86.91 -0.75
CA PRO A 46 -26.05 -88.22 -0.98
C PRO A 46 -25.39 -88.76 0.29
N LYS A 47 -25.81 -89.98 0.67
CA LYS A 47 -25.20 -90.79 1.73
C LYS A 47 -24.18 -91.77 1.12
N ARG A 48 -23.02 -91.89 1.73
CA ARG A 48 -21.98 -92.88 1.43
C ARG A 48 -21.53 -93.58 2.71
N ASP A 49 -21.00 -94.78 2.57
CA ASP A 49 -20.52 -95.63 3.65
C ASP A 49 -19.14 -96.23 3.34
N SER A 50 -18.35 -96.46 4.39
CA SER A 50 -17.04 -97.09 4.28
C SER A 50 -16.67 -97.84 5.57
N LEU A 51 -15.98 -98.97 5.44
CA LEU A 51 -15.32 -99.64 6.57
C LEU A 51 -14.27 -98.68 7.16
N PHE A 52 -14.37 -98.37 8.45
CA PHE A 52 -13.55 -97.36 9.13
C PHE A 52 -12.53 -97.99 10.09
N PHE A 53 -12.94 -99.01 10.85
CA PHE A 53 -12.02 -99.83 11.64
C PHE A 53 -12.36 -101.29 11.43
N ASP A 54 -11.43 -102.00 10.80
CA ASP A 54 -11.46 -103.45 10.64
C ASP A 54 -10.68 -104.08 11.78
N MET A 55 -11.37 -104.76 12.68
CA MET A 55 -10.80 -105.35 13.89
C MET A 55 -10.03 -106.63 13.60
N ASN A 56 -10.23 -107.25 12.44
CA ASN A 56 -9.66 -108.55 12.09
C ASN A 56 -8.73 -108.54 10.85
N GLY A 57 -8.72 -107.43 10.09
CA GLY A 57 -7.80 -107.15 8.99
C GLY A 57 -8.12 -107.90 7.68
N ASN A 58 -9.40 -108.21 7.41
CA ASN A 58 -9.83 -108.94 6.22
C ASN A 58 -10.47 -108.06 5.12
N GLU A 59 -10.54 -106.74 5.30
CA GLU A 59 -11.13 -105.74 4.40
C GLU A 59 -12.65 -105.92 4.12
N LEU A 60 -13.34 -106.78 4.87
CA LEU A 60 -14.79 -106.98 4.82
C LEU A 60 -15.46 -106.35 6.04
N VAL A 61 -16.78 -106.14 5.95
CA VAL A 61 -17.59 -105.69 7.09
C VAL A 61 -18.04 -106.89 7.91
N ASN A 62 -17.51 -107.04 9.13
CA ASN A 62 -17.79 -108.15 10.05
C ASN A 62 -18.34 -107.65 11.40
N PRO A 63 -18.97 -108.53 12.21
CA PRO A 63 -19.38 -108.18 13.58
C PRO A 63 -18.16 -107.81 14.46
N GLY A 64 -18.15 -106.57 14.96
CA GLY A 64 -17.05 -105.99 15.74
C GLY A 64 -16.33 -104.86 15.03
N ASP A 65 -16.45 -104.77 13.70
CA ASP A 65 -15.88 -103.69 12.91
C ASP A 65 -16.72 -102.41 13.00
N SER A 66 -16.13 -101.27 12.68
CA SER A 66 -16.81 -99.96 12.64
C SER A 66 -16.99 -99.47 11.21
N ILE A 67 -18.21 -99.08 10.85
CA ILE A 67 -18.56 -98.48 9.55
C ILE A 67 -18.78 -96.97 9.77
N ARG A 68 -18.20 -96.13 8.90
CA ARG A 68 -18.45 -94.68 8.87
C ARG A 68 -19.47 -94.37 7.78
N TYR A 69 -20.48 -93.57 8.12
CA TYR A 69 -21.40 -92.97 7.15
C TYR A 69 -21.06 -91.49 6.96
N ILE A 70 -21.06 -91.01 5.73
CA ILE A 70 -20.88 -89.59 5.37
C ILE A 70 -22.12 -89.15 4.60
N LEU A 71 -22.72 -88.03 4.99
CA LEU A 71 -23.85 -87.41 4.32
C LEU A 71 -23.47 -85.99 3.95
N VAL A 72 -23.60 -85.63 2.68
CA VAL A 72 -23.25 -84.28 2.19
C VAL A 72 -24.53 -83.57 1.79
N VAL A 73 -25.04 -82.68 2.65
CA VAL A 73 -26.25 -81.89 2.36
C VAL A 73 -25.89 -80.67 1.52
N LYS A 74 -26.58 -80.46 0.40
CA LYS A 74 -26.41 -79.31 -0.50
C LYS A 74 -27.74 -78.64 -0.76
N ASN A 75 -27.78 -77.31 -0.68
CA ASN A 75 -28.91 -76.49 -1.11
C ASN A 75 -28.54 -75.63 -2.34
N PRO A 76 -28.51 -76.20 -3.56
CA PRO A 76 -28.29 -75.45 -4.80
C PRO A 76 -29.41 -74.45 -5.16
N GLY A 77 -30.54 -74.43 -4.44
CA GLY A 77 -31.75 -73.70 -4.84
C GLY A 77 -31.77 -72.19 -4.55
N GLY A 78 -30.77 -71.65 -3.83
CA GLY A 78 -30.67 -70.23 -3.45
C GLY A 78 -31.71 -69.73 -2.42
N ALA A 79 -32.87 -70.38 -2.32
CA ALA A 79 -33.87 -70.12 -1.28
C ALA A 79 -33.53 -70.86 0.03
N SER A 80 -33.76 -70.21 1.17
CA SER A 80 -33.56 -70.79 2.51
C SER A 80 -34.48 -72.00 2.74
N VAL A 81 -33.92 -73.09 3.28
CA VAL A 81 -34.68 -74.30 3.66
C VAL A 81 -34.69 -74.41 5.19
N MET A 82 -35.87 -74.18 5.79
CA MET A 82 -36.01 -74.04 7.25
C MET A 82 -35.96 -75.36 8.03
N THR A 83 -36.14 -76.51 7.38
CA THR A 83 -36.11 -77.83 8.03
C THR A 83 -35.77 -78.90 6.99
N ILE A 84 -34.78 -79.74 7.30
CA ILE A 84 -34.41 -80.91 6.49
C ILE A 84 -34.53 -82.14 7.39
N VAL A 85 -35.39 -83.09 7.03
CA VAL A 85 -35.48 -84.38 7.70
C VAL A 85 -34.73 -85.41 6.86
N VAL A 86 -33.52 -85.74 7.28
CA VAL A 86 -32.74 -86.82 6.66
C VAL A 86 -33.18 -88.16 7.26
N PRO A 87 -33.66 -89.13 6.46
CA PRO A 87 -34.07 -90.43 7.00
C PRO A 87 -32.89 -91.17 7.61
N ASN A 88 -32.84 -91.26 8.93
CA ASN A 88 -31.71 -91.80 9.67
C ASN A 88 -31.72 -93.35 9.69
N GLY A 89 -31.61 -93.95 8.50
CA GLY A 89 -31.46 -95.39 8.31
C GLY A 89 -30.01 -95.82 8.51
N THR A 90 -29.66 -96.22 9.73
CA THR A 90 -28.50 -97.10 9.97
C THR A 90 -28.79 -98.48 9.38
N ASP A 91 -27.76 -99.25 9.02
CA ASP A 91 -27.97 -100.65 8.63
C ASP A 91 -28.64 -101.40 9.80
N PRO A 92 -29.68 -102.23 9.57
CA PRO A 92 -30.37 -102.98 10.64
C PRO A 92 -29.45 -103.88 11.48
N ASN A 93 -28.27 -104.23 10.97
CA ASN A 93 -27.26 -105.06 11.63
C ASN A 93 -26.16 -104.21 12.33
N SER A 94 -26.28 -102.88 12.29
CA SER A 94 -25.38 -101.93 12.94
C SER A 94 -26.07 -101.22 14.10
N SER A 95 -25.36 -101.07 15.22
CA SER A 95 -25.76 -100.16 16.30
C SER A 95 -25.08 -98.81 16.10
N LEU A 96 -25.85 -97.72 16.02
CA LEU A 96 -25.28 -96.37 16.09
C LEU A 96 -24.53 -96.21 17.41
N ASN A 97 -23.28 -95.76 17.34
CA ASN A 97 -22.61 -95.15 18.50
C ASN A 97 -23.04 -93.67 18.54
N PRO A 98 -23.85 -93.22 19.52
CA PRO A 98 -24.32 -91.83 19.55
C PRO A 98 -23.17 -90.82 19.68
N ALA A 99 -22.05 -91.25 20.28
CA ALA A 99 -20.84 -90.45 20.43
C ALA A 99 -19.89 -90.52 19.20
N SER A 100 -20.38 -90.95 18.03
CA SER A 100 -19.65 -90.93 16.76
C SER A 100 -20.39 -90.20 15.63
N ILE A 101 -21.34 -89.33 15.98
CA ILE A 101 -21.88 -88.32 15.07
C ILE A 101 -20.89 -87.16 15.08
N LEU A 102 -20.57 -86.63 13.89
CA LEU A 102 -19.76 -85.43 13.69
C LEU A 102 -20.41 -84.65 12.55
N THR A 103 -20.48 -83.32 12.68
CA THR A 103 -20.96 -82.42 11.62
C THR A 103 -19.80 -81.60 11.07
N SER A 104 -19.91 -81.19 9.80
CA SER A 104 -19.10 -80.08 9.31
C SER A 104 -19.74 -78.79 9.82
N PRO A 105 -18.97 -77.83 10.37
CA PRO A 105 -19.47 -76.46 10.48
C PRO A 105 -19.81 -75.95 9.08
N LEU A 106 -20.79 -75.04 9.00
CA LEU A 106 -21.12 -74.30 7.79
C LEU A 106 -20.45 -72.93 7.86
N ALA A 107 -19.34 -72.79 7.15
CA ALA A 107 -18.63 -71.53 7.00
C ALA A 107 -19.20 -70.76 5.80
N LEU A 108 -19.57 -69.49 5.97
CA LEU A 108 -20.09 -68.61 4.92
C LEU A 108 -19.15 -67.43 4.65
N ASN A 109 -19.10 -66.98 3.39
CA ASN A 109 -18.20 -65.89 3.01
C ASN A 109 -18.61 -64.54 3.63
N ASP A 110 -17.61 -63.77 4.06
CA ASP A 110 -17.76 -62.48 4.71
C ASP A 110 -17.38 -61.28 3.83
N GLY A 111 -18.00 -60.14 4.14
CA GLY A 111 -17.74 -58.87 3.49
C GLY A 111 -18.52 -58.66 2.16
N PRO A 112 -18.05 -57.78 1.28
CA PRO A 112 -16.77 -57.06 1.38
C PRO A 112 -16.78 -56.00 2.48
N PHE A 113 -15.74 -56.02 3.34
CA PHE A 113 -15.46 -54.92 4.26
C PHE A 113 -14.76 -53.80 3.49
N ALA A 114 -15.26 -52.57 3.57
CA ALA A 114 -14.59 -51.41 2.98
C ALA A 114 -13.39 -51.00 3.83
N VAL A 115 -12.24 -50.73 3.19
CA VAL A 115 -10.97 -50.41 3.87
C VAL A 115 -10.27 -49.26 3.12
N THR A 116 -9.68 -48.32 3.86
CA THR A 116 -8.81 -47.29 3.28
C THR A 116 -7.44 -47.90 2.99
N GLY A 117 -6.90 -47.67 1.79
CA GLY A 117 -5.58 -48.16 1.38
C GLY A 117 -4.49 -47.71 2.34
N ASN A 118 -3.51 -48.58 2.57
CA ASN A 118 -2.43 -48.43 3.57
C ASN A 118 -2.89 -48.27 5.04
N MET A 119 -4.18 -48.36 5.32
CA MET A 119 -4.74 -48.42 6.68
C MET A 119 -5.29 -49.83 6.94
N GLY A 120 -5.76 -50.04 8.16
CA GLY A 120 -6.38 -51.30 8.59
C GLY A 120 -7.69 -51.09 9.32
N ILE A 121 -8.39 -52.20 9.57
CA ILE A 121 -9.63 -52.26 10.34
C ILE A 121 -9.48 -53.23 11.54
N ASN A 122 -10.20 -52.95 12.62
CA ASN A 122 -10.33 -53.79 13.80
C ASN A 122 -11.80 -54.15 14.02
N VAL A 123 -12.22 -55.29 13.49
CA VAL A 123 -13.62 -55.72 13.47
C VAL A 123 -13.91 -56.54 14.73
N PRO A 124 -14.82 -56.08 15.62
CA PRO A 124 -15.16 -56.80 16.84
C PRO A 124 -15.95 -58.07 16.52
N ALA A 125 -15.96 -59.05 17.43
CA ALA A 125 -16.67 -60.33 17.25
C ALA A 125 -18.15 -60.18 16.85
N VAL A 126 -18.83 -59.14 17.34
CA VAL A 126 -20.23 -58.80 16.99
C VAL A 126 -20.44 -58.30 15.56
N SER A 127 -19.35 -58.08 14.81
CA SER A 127 -19.31 -57.80 13.36
C SER A 127 -18.32 -58.73 12.61
N GLY A 128 -17.77 -59.74 13.28
CA GLY A 128 -16.69 -60.61 12.82
C GLY A 128 -17.17 -61.83 12.03
N VAL A 129 -16.24 -62.74 11.72
CA VAL A 129 -16.47 -63.83 10.74
C VAL A 129 -17.51 -64.87 11.20
N LEU A 130 -17.67 -65.11 12.51
CA LEU A 130 -18.51 -66.19 13.02
C LEU A 130 -20.03 -65.88 13.07
N ILE A 131 -20.51 -64.78 12.48
CA ILE A 131 -21.91 -64.31 12.66
C ILE A 131 -22.91 -65.02 11.74
N ASN A 132 -22.46 -65.31 10.53
CA ASN A 132 -23.16 -66.03 9.48
C ASN A 132 -22.78 -67.53 9.46
N ASP A 133 -21.88 -67.95 10.34
CA ASP A 133 -21.43 -69.33 10.48
C ASP A 133 -22.31 -70.13 11.44
N PHE A 134 -22.42 -71.43 11.20
CA PHE A 134 -23.31 -72.31 11.97
C PHE A 134 -22.67 -73.68 12.24
N ASP A 135 -22.99 -74.25 13.40
CA ASP A 135 -22.73 -75.65 13.74
C ASP A 135 -23.97 -76.29 14.36
N ASP A 136 -23.97 -77.61 14.58
CA ASP A 136 -25.07 -78.34 15.22
C ASP A 136 -25.20 -78.03 16.72
N SER A 137 -24.11 -77.55 17.33
CA SER A 137 -23.93 -77.29 18.75
C SER A 137 -23.69 -75.79 19.01
N PRO A 138 -24.64 -75.06 19.62
CA PRO A 138 -24.51 -73.62 19.82
C PRO A 138 -23.33 -73.22 20.71
N GLY A 139 -22.25 -72.74 20.08
CA GLY A 139 -21.05 -72.24 20.75
C GLY A 139 -19.77 -73.06 20.56
N ASP A 140 -19.80 -74.16 19.78
CA ASP A 140 -18.63 -75.04 19.55
C ASP A 140 -17.86 -74.74 18.24
N LEU A 141 -18.08 -73.59 17.59
CA LEU A 141 -17.26 -73.17 16.45
C LEU A 141 -15.84 -72.80 16.89
N SER A 142 -14.82 -73.33 16.20
CA SER A 142 -13.42 -72.95 16.42
C SER A 142 -12.64 -72.76 15.12
N ILE A 143 -11.79 -71.73 15.09
CA ILE A 143 -10.97 -71.36 13.92
C ILE A 143 -9.61 -72.06 14.00
N VAL A 144 -9.23 -72.79 12.94
CA VAL A 144 -8.07 -73.71 12.96
C VAL A 144 -6.76 -73.02 13.33
N ASN A 145 -6.55 -71.79 12.86
CA ASN A 145 -5.34 -70.99 13.09
C ASN A 145 -5.66 -69.68 13.83
N ALA A 146 -6.55 -69.73 14.83
CA ALA A 146 -6.91 -68.55 15.63
C ALA A 146 -5.68 -67.86 16.25
N GLY A 147 -5.59 -66.54 16.10
CA GLY A 147 -4.49 -65.71 16.61
C GLY A 147 -3.20 -65.75 15.79
N VAL A 148 -3.20 -66.39 14.61
CA VAL A 148 -2.06 -66.41 13.67
C VAL A 148 -2.25 -65.33 12.61
N GLU A 149 -1.16 -64.61 12.28
CA GLU A 149 -1.13 -63.68 11.14
C GLU A 149 -1.08 -64.46 9.81
N ILE A 150 -1.97 -64.15 8.88
CA ILE A 150 -2.12 -64.79 7.57
C ILE A 150 -1.99 -63.72 6.49
N SER A 151 -1.18 -63.99 5.46
CA SER A 151 -1.11 -63.14 4.27
C SER A 151 -2.35 -63.32 3.40
N THR A 152 -2.94 -62.22 2.94
CA THR A 152 -4.08 -62.22 2.02
C THR A 152 -3.63 -62.37 0.56
N ALA A 153 -4.58 -62.56 -0.36
CA ALA A 153 -4.32 -62.80 -1.78
C ALA A 153 -3.47 -61.69 -2.43
N GLU A 154 -3.68 -60.44 -2.04
CA GLU A 154 -2.96 -59.27 -2.59
C GLU A 154 -1.80 -58.80 -1.69
N GLY A 155 -1.46 -59.57 -0.64
CA GLY A 155 -0.28 -59.32 0.22
C GLY A 155 -0.53 -58.47 1.47
N GLY A 156 -1.79 -58.24 1.84
CA GLY A 156 -2.17 -57.68 3.14
C GLY A 156 -2.00 -58.71 4.26
N LYS A 157 -2.31 -58.31 5.50
CA LYS A 157 -2.17 -59.15 6.70
C LYS A 157 -3.47 -59.20 7.48
N ILE A 158 -3.92 -60.39 7.87
CA ILE A 158 -5.07 -60.57 8.76
C ILE A 158 -4.68 -61.41 9.98
N THR A 159 -5.18 -61.07 11.16
CA THR A 159 -5.18 -61.95 12.34
C THR A 159 -6.61 -62.13 12.81
N ILE A 160 -7.13 -63.36 12.73
CA ILE A 160 -8.49 -63.70 13.16
C ILE A 160 -8.41 -64.36 14.55
N SER A 161 -9.10 -63.79 15.53
CA SER A 161 -9.20 -64.26 16.90
C SER A 161 -10.14 -65.46 17.03
N ALA A 162 -10.01 -66.23 18.13
CA ALA A 162 -10.86 -67.39 18.40
C ALA A 162 -12.36 -67.04 18.60
N ASP A 163 -12.69 -65.79 18.92
CA ASP A 163 -14.06 -65.29 19.06
C ASP A 163 -14.65 -64.74 17.74
N GLY A 164 -13.93 -64.86 16.63
CA GLY A 164 -14.34 -64.35 15.32
C GLY A 164 -14.04 -62.87 15.07
N SER A 165 -13.57 -62.12 16.08
CA SER A 165 -13.01 -60.78 15.85
C SER A 165 -11.75 -60.86 14.98
N PHE A 166 -11.42 -59.80 14.24
CA PHE A 166 -10.18 -59.78 13.46
C PHE A 166 -9.60 -58.39 13.27
N ILE A 167 -8.28 -58.35 13.12
CA ILE A 167 -7.54 -57.18 12.64
C ILE A 167 -7.08 -57.48 11.22
N TYR A 168 -7.32 -56.57 10.29
CA TYR A 168 -6.81 -56.62 8.92
C TYR A 168 -6.07 -55.33 8.57
N ASP A 169 -4.87 -55.45 8.03
CA ASP A 169 -4.06 -54.35 7.50
C ASP A 169 -3.93 -54.51 5.97
N ALA A 170 -4.30 -53.46 5.23
CA ALA A 170 -4.36 -53.49 3.78
C ALA A 170 -2.96 -53.66 3.14
N PRO A 171 -2.85 -54.34 1.97
CA PRO A 171 -1.59 -54.43 1.25
C PRO A 171 -1.05 -53.06 0.86
N SER A 172 0.27 -52.88 1.02
CA SER A 172 0.96 -51.61 0.70
C SER A 172 0.73 -51.21 -0.76
N GLY A 173 0.22 -50.00 -0.97
CA GLY A 173 -0.03 -49.43 -2.30
C GLY A 173 -1.10 -50.14 -3.14
N PHE A 174 -1.92 -51.02 -2.57
CA PHE A 174 -2.98 -51.72 -3.29
C PHE A 174 -4.33 -50.99 -3.21
N GLU A 175 -5.07 -50.95 -4.32
CA GLU A 175 -6.48 -50.55 -4.37
C GLU A 175 -7.23 -51.57 -5.24
N GLY A 176 -8.38 -52.04 -4.77
CA GLY A 176 -9.11 -53.13 -5.42
C GLY A 176 -9.72 -54.10 -4.42
N LYS A 177 -10.04 -55.31 -4.89
CA LYS A 177 -10.56 -56.37 -4.05
C LYS A 177 -9.40 -57.23 -3.53
N ASP A 178 -9.35 -57.42 -2.22
CA ASP A 178 -8.45 -58.39 -1.57
C ASP A 178 -9.29 -59.47 -0.84
N SER A 179 -8.70 -60.62 -0.54
CA SER A 179 -9.41 -61.72 0.11
C SER A 179 -8.48 -62.76 0.75
N VAL A 180 -9.01 -63.48 1.74
CA VAL A 180 -8.29 -64.54 2.46
C VAL A 180 -9.27 -65.61 2.89
N ALA A 181 -8.84 -66.87 2.85
CA ALA A 181 -9.66 -67.99 3.32
C ALA A 181 -9.39 -68.26 4.80
N TYR A 182 -10.44 -68.57 5.56
CA TYR A 182 -10.35 -69.11 6.92
C TYR A 182 -11.05 -70.47 6.98
N THR A 183 -10.58 -71.31 7.89
CA THR A 183 -11.08 -72.68 8.08
C THR A 183 -11.69 -72.80 9.48
N LEU A 184 -12.93 -73.26 9.55
CA LEU A 184 -13.59 -73.67 10.79
C LEU A 184 -13.39 -75.17 11.03
N MET A 185 -13.32 -75.56 12.29
CA MET A 185 -13.53 -76.94 12.75
C MET A 185 -14.64 -76.99 13.81
N ASP A 186 -15.40 -78.09 13.79
CA ASP A 186 -16.19 -78.59 14.93
C ASP A 186 -15.27 -78.65 16.17
N GLY A 187 -15.69 -77.97 17.25
CA GLY A 187 -14.93 -77.81 18.50
C GLY A 187 -14.67 -79.11 19.27
N THR A 188 -15.25 -80.24 18.84
CA THR A 188 -15.00 -81.55 19.42
C THR A 188 -13.82 -82.26 18.74
N PRO A 189 -12.65 -82.42 19.39
CA PRO A 189 -11.47 -83.02 18.76
C PRO A 189 -11.61 -84.54 18.61
N ALA A 190 -12.27 -84.97 17.53
CA ALA A 190 -12.39 -86.37 17.15
C ALA A 190 -11.04 -86.93 16.65
N PRO A 191 -10.55 -88.05 17.19
CA PRO A 191 -9.36 -88.70 16.67
C PRO A 191 -9.52 -89.06 15.18
N ASN A 192 -8.62 -88.51 14.36
CA ASN A 192 -8.38 -88.89 12.96
C ASN A 192 -9.39 -88.38 11.91
N CYS A 193 -10.23 -87.38 12.20
CA CYS A 193 -11.01 -86.67 11.18
C CYS A 193 -11.60 -85.34 11.69
N PRO A 194 -10.83 -84.22 11.74
CA PRO A 194 -11.46 -82.91 11.90
C PRO A 194 -12.34 -82.64 10.69
N VAL A 195 -13.63 -82.38 10.91
CA VAL A 195 -14.53 -82.02 9.82
C VAL A 195 -14.47 -80.50 9.67
N THR A 196 -13.79 -80.04 8.62
CA THR A 196 -13.53 -78.61 8.41
C THR A 196 -14.31 -78.05 7.23
N ASN A 197 -14.58 -76.74 7.26
CA ASN A 197 -15.12 -76.02 6.13
C ASN A 197 -14.41 -74.66 5.96
N ASP A 198 -14.13 -74.30 4.71
CA ASP A 198 -13.43 -73.06 4.34
C ASP A 198 -14.43 -72.01 3.85
N ALA A 199 -14.26 -70.77 4.30
CA ALA A 199 -14.95 -69.59 3.80
C ALA A 199 -13.96 -68.45 3.53
N TRP A 200 -14.40 -67.41 2.82
CA TRP A 200 -13.58 -66.28 2.42
C TRP A 200 -14.01 -64.99 3.09
N VAL A 201 -13.08 -64.32 3.77
CA VAL A 201 -13.21 -62.90 4.11
C VAL A 201 -12.79 -62.07 2.91
N THR A 202 -13.59 -61.08 2.54
CA THR A 202 -13.30 -60.19 1.40
C THR A 202 -13.22 -58.72 1.82
N PHE A 203 -12.32 -57.99 1.17
CA PHE A 203 -12.03 -56.58 1.43
C PHE A 203 -12.16 -55.78 0.13
N GLN A 204 -12.65 -54.55 0.24
CA GLN A 204 -12.67 -53.57 -0.84
C GLN A 204 -11.81 -52.38 -0.41
N VAL A 205 -10.59 -52.32 -0.94
CA VAL A 205 -9.61 -51.29 -0.63
C VAL A 205 -9.76 -50.12 -1.59
N SER A 206 -9.86 -48.90 -1.07
CA SER A 206 -10.05 -47.67 -1.87
C SER A 206 -9.67 -46.40 -1.12
N GLY A 207 -9.04 -45.44 -1.80
CA GLY A 207 -8.56 -44.20 -1.20
C GLY A 207 -7.24 -44.44 -0.47
N MET A 208 -6.18 -43.73 -0.86
CA MET A 208 -4.80 -44.09 -0.51
C MET A 208 -4.09 -42.94 0.22
N ILE A 209 -3.45 -43.29 1.34
CA ILE A 209 -2.63 -42.40 2.16
C ILE A 209 -1.34 -43.11 2.56
N TRP A 210 -0.21 -42.43 2.48
CA TRP A 210 1.11 -42.97 2.82
C TRP A 210 1.63 -42.33 4.11
N PHE A 211 2.36 -43.09 4.93
CA PHE A 211 2.85 -42.62 6.22
C PHE A 211 4.37 -42.67 6.28
N ILE A 212 5.00 -41.62 6.82
CA ILE A 212 6.45 -41.52 7.03
C ILE A 212 6.68 -41.07 8.48
N ASN A 213 7.54 -41.78 9.21
CA ASN A 213 7.83 -41.53 10.62
C ASN A 213 9.25 -42.02 10.98
N GLU A 214 10.17 -41.13 11.35
CA GLU A 214 11.56 -41.51 11.69
C GLU A 214 11.74 -41.99 13.15
N ASP A 215 10.73 -41.84 14.03
CA ASP A 215 10.81 -42.31 15.43
C ASP A 215 10.60 -43.84 15.58
N ILE A 216 10.19 -44.53 14.51
CA ILE A 216 9.98 -45.98 14.50
C ILE A 216 11.16 -46.72 13.85
N SER A 217 11.42 -47.95 14.28
CA SER A 217 12.47 -48.79 13.68
C SER A 217 12.13 -50.28 13.74
N GLY A 218 12.51 -51.01 12.70
CA GLY A 218 12.39 -52.47 12.60
C GLY A 218 11.05 -52.98 12.07
N GLY A 219 10.29 -52.14 11.35
CA GLY A 219 9.04 -52.54 10.70
C GLY A 219 9.24 -53.07 9.27
N ASP A 220 8.13 -53.42 8.60
CA ASP A 220 8.14 -53.80 7.17
C ASP A 220 8.50 -52.61 6.23
N ASN A 221 8.63 -51.38 6.78
CA ASN A 221 9.08 -50.14 6.11
C ASN A 221 8.39 -49.93 4.74
N ASN A 222 7.06 -50.01 4.73
CA ASN A 222 6.23 -50.12 3.51
C ASN A 222 5.19 -49.00 3.36
N GLY A 223 5.24 -47.97 4.20
CA GLY A 223 4.41 -46.77 4.11
C GLY A 223 2.95 -46.95 4.60
N THR A 224 2.61 -48.08 5.20
CA THR A 224 1.29 -48.31 5.83
C THR A 224 1.21 -47.65 7.21
N LEU A 225 0.01 -47.50 7.79
CA LEU A 225 -0.18 -46.86 9.11
C LEU A 225 0.58 -47.59 10.24
N ARG A 226 0.74 -48.92 10.14
CA ARG A 226 1.44 -49.76 11.12
C ARG A 226 2.90 -50.05 10.79
N ALA A 227 3.29 -49.93 9.52
CA ALA A 227 4.69 -49.93 9.09
C ALA A 227 4.98 -48.73 8.16
N PRO A 228 4.96 -47.49 8.70
CA PRO A 228 5.36 -46.29 7.97
C PRO A 228 6.75 -46.42 7.35
N PHE A 229 7.07 -45.53 6.41
CA PHE A 229 8.45 -45.37 5.97
C PHE A 229 9.30 -44.76 7.08
N GLU A 230 10.43 -45.40 7.40
CA GLU A 230 11.35 -44.97 8.47
C GLU A 230 12.20 -43.73 8.06
N THR A 231 12.23 -43.37 6.77
CA THR A 231 12.95 -42.19 6.24
C THR A 231 12.31 -41.67 4.95
N LEU A 232 12.55 -40.39 4.61
CA LEU A 232 12.20 -39.86 3.28
C LEU A 232 12.88 -40.62 2.13
N ALA A 233 14.11 -41.10 2.34
CA ALA A 233 14.83 -41.86 1.31
C ALA A 233 14.16 -43.20 0.97
N ALA A 234 13.53 -43.86 1.96
CA ALA A 234 12.76 -45.09 1.73
C ALA A 234 11.46 -44.81 0.95
N PHE A 235 10.81 -43.67 1.22
CA PHE A 235 9.65 -43.19 0.47
C PHE A 235 10.00 -42.82 -0.98
N GLU A 236 11.02 -41.98 -1.20
CA GLU A 236 11.45 -41.54 -2.54
C GLU A 236 11.95 -42.70 -3.41
N ALA A 237 12.40 -43.82 -2.82
CA ALA A 237 12.79 -45.02 -3.56
C ALA A 237 11.62 -45.71 -4.31
N ILE A 238 10.37 -45.48 -3.89
CA ILE A 238 9.17 -45.96 -4.61
C ILE A 238 8.44 -44.83 -5.37
N ASN A 239 8.64 -43.58 -4.95
CA ASN A 239 7.99 -42.42 -5.54
C ASN A 239 8.34 -42.27 -7.04
N GLY A 240 7.44 -41.69 -7.83
CA GLY A 240 7.38 -41.85 -9.30
C GLY A 240 8.63 -41.44 -10.08
N ASN A 241 9.46 -40.57 -9.51
CA ASN A 241 10.64 -39.98 -10.14
C ASN A 241 11.82 -40.96 -10.41
N GLY A 242 11.67 -42.23 -10.01
CA GLY A 242 12.62 -43.34 -10.29
C GLY A 242 12.13 -44.43 -11.25
N GLY A 243 10.90 -44.31 -11.79
CA GLY A 243 10.27 -45.35 -12.63
C GLY A 243 9.41 -46.38 -11.88
N ALA A 244 9.17 -46.15 -10.59
CA ALA A 244 8.17 -46.87 -9.80
C ALA A 244 6.79 -46.18 -9.87
N THR A 245 5.75 -46.75 -9.23
CA THR A 245 4.33 -46.43 -9.53
C THR A 245 3.50 -45.92 -8.35
N GLN A 246 4.11 -45.62 -7.20
CA GLN A 246 3.42 -45.26 -5.97
C GLN A 246 4.25 -44.30 -5.09
N PRO A 247 3.67 -43.26 -4.45
CA PRO A 247 2.26 -42.88 -4.51
C PRO A 247 1.86 -42.37 -5.89
N LYS A 248 0.67 -42.73 -6.35
CA LYS A 248 0.12 -42.18 -7.60
C LYS A 248 -0.24 -40.69 -7.43
N ALA A 249 -0.45 -40.02 -8.56
CA ALA A 249 -1.10 -38.72 -8.63
C ALA A 249 -2.39 -38.68 -7.77
N ASN A 250 -2.66 -37.53 -7.15
CA ASN A 250 -3.79 -37.26 -6.23
C ASN A 250 -3.76 -37.91 -4.83
N GLN A 251 -2.83 -38.84 -4.56
CA GLN A 251 -2.74 -39.52 -3.26
C GLN A 251 -2.15 -38.63 -2.16
N ALA A 252 -2.40 -38.99 -0.90
CA ALA A 252 -1.92 -38.25 0.26
C ALA A 252 -0.67 -38.89 0.89
N ILE A 253 0.20 -38.08 1.46
CA ILE A 253 1.41 -38.45 2.18
C ILE A 253 1.39 -37.71 3.52
N PHE A 254 1.54 -38.43 4.62
CA PHE A 254 1.48 -37.91 5.99
C PHE A 254 2.84 -38.06 6.68
N LEU A 255 3.40 -36.94 7.15
CA LEU A 255 4.67 -36.87 7.88
C LEU A 255 4.37 -36.65 9.37
N TYR A 256 4.79 -37.59 10.20
CA TYR A 256 4.79 -37.42 11.66
C TYR A 256 5.88 -36.43 12.08
N THR A 257 5.73 -35.74 13.20
CA THR A 257 6.79 -34.86 13.73
C THR A 257 7.81 -35.68 14.52
N PRO A 258 9.10 -35.75 14.12
CA PRO A 258 10.10 -36.53 14.83
C PRO A 258 10.34 -35.98 16.24
N THR A 259 10.22 -36.84 17.24
CA THR A 259 10.38 -36.50 18.67
C THR A 259 11.73 -36.92 19.25
N SER A 260 12.44 -37.81 18.56
CA SER A 260 13.81 -38.24 18.87
C SER A 260 14.80 -37.78 17.79
N PRO A 261 16.11 -37.61 18.09
CA PRO A 261 17.10 -37.26 17.08
C PRO A 261 17.23 -38.35 15.98
N PRO A 262 17.21 -37.99 14.68
CA PRO A 262 17.16 -36.63 14.12
C PRO A 262 15.78 -35.98 14.22
N THR A 263 15.71 -34.75 14.75
CA THR A 263 14.45 -33.99 14.91
C THR A 263 13.97 -33.32 13.62
N GLN A 264 14.40 -33.82 12.46
CA GLN A 264 14.08 -33.31 11.13
C GLN A 264 14.28 -34.42 10.11
N TYR A 265 13.39 -34.51 9.11
CA TYR A 265 13.58 -35.40 7.98
C TYR A 265 14.76 -34.95 7.13
N THR A 266 15.63 -35.88 6.74
CA THR A 266 16.79 -35.60 5.88
C THR A 266 16.56 -36.07 4.45
N GLY A 267 16.65 -35.15 3.49
CA GLY A 267 16.42 -35.41 2.06
C GLY A 267 15.35 -34.49 1.48
N GLY A 268 15.15 -34.57 0.16
CA GLY A 268 14.10 -33.85 -0.56
C GLY A 268 12.95 -34.77 -0.96
N VAL A 269 11.79 -34.18 -1.23
CA VAL A 269 10.60 -34.88 -1.77
C VAL A 269 10.26 -34.33 -3.16
N THR A 270 9.92 -35.22 -4.10
CA THR A 270 9.38 -34.83 -5.42
C THR A 270 7.91 -35.21 -5.52
N LEU A 271 7.02 -34.24 -5.63
CA LEU A 271 5.59 -34.53 -5.70
C LEU A 271 5.11 -34.79 -7.13
N GLU A 272 4.23 -35.77 -7.29
CA GLU A 272 3.46 -36.01 -8.52
C GLU A 272 2.19 -35.14 -8.54
N ASN A 273 1.55 -35.00 -9.72
CA ASN A 273 0.35 -34.17 -9.91
C ASN A 273 -0.74 -34.47 -8.85
N GLY A 274 -1.29 -33.43 -8.22
CA GLY A 274 -2.39 -33.52 -7.26
C GLY A 274 -2.05 -34.15 -5.90
N GLN A 275 -0.82 -34.63 -5.68
CA GLN A 275 -0.42 -35.22 -4.41
C GLN A 275 -0.51 -34.21 -3.26
N LYS A 276 -0.85 -34.71 -2.07
CA LYS A 276 -1.02 -33.93 -0.85
C LYS A 276 0.06 -34.29 0.16
N LEU A 277 0.87 -33.34 0.58
CA LEU A 277 1.93 -33.50 1.58
C LEU A 277 1.49 -32.86 2.89
N LEU A 278 1.15 -33.69 3.87
CA LEU A 278 0.49 -33.31 5.11
C LEU A 278 1.44 -33.55 6.28
N GLY A 279 1.93 -32.48 6.91
CA GLY A 279 2.65 -32.57 8.16
C GLY A 279 1.72 -32.64 9.36
N GLN A 280 2.17 -33.30 10.43
CA GLN A 280 1.40 -33.46 11.67
C GLN A 280 1.06 -32.12 12.37
N GLY A 281 1.77 -31.03 12.05
CA GLY A 281 1.47 -29.70 12.56
C GLY A 281 0.22 -29.04 11.98
N MET A 282 -0.40 -29.61 10.94
CA MET A 282 -1.59 -29.05 10.30
C MET A 282 -2.77 -28.86 11.28
N SER A 283 -3.67 -27.94 10.98
CA SER A 283 -4.79 -27.59 11.88
C SER A 283 -6.13 -28.18 11.44
N THR A 284 -6.32 -28.35 10.12
CA THR A 284 -7.45 -29.06 9.52
C THR A 284 -7.29 -30.57 9.72
N THR A 285 -8.38 -31.35 9.73
CA THR A 285 -8.26 -32.81 9.84
C THR A 285 -7.76 -33.44 8.53
N VAL A 286 -7.06 -34.57 8.65
CA VAL A 286 -6.63 -35.37 7.48
C VAL A 286 -7.83 -35.78 6.61
N ALA A 287 -9.00 -36.05 7.22
CA ALA A 287 -10.20 -36.40 6.48
C ALA A 287 -10.68 -35.26 5.56
N ASP A 288 -10.69 -34.02 6.06
CA ASP A 288 -11.19 -32.86 5.31
C ASP A 288 -10.25 -32.48 4.16
N VAL A 289 -8.93 -32.54 4.35
CA VAL A 289 -7.95 -32.21 3.30
C VAL A 289 -7.83 -33.32 2.24
N THR A 290 -7.95 -34.59 2.64
CA THR A 290 -7.87 -35.71 1.69
C THR A 290 -9.20 -36.06 1.00
N GLY A 291 -10.33 -35.70 1.63
CA GLY A 291 -11.67 -36.16 1.23
C GLY A 291 -11.94 -37.63 1.58
N ILE A 292 -11.05 -38.29 2.32
CA ILE A 292 -11.20 -39.72 2.69
C ILE A 292 -12.10 -39.83 3.93
N ILE A 293 -13.30 -40.38 3.73
CA ILE A 293 -14.19 -40.79 4.80
C ILE A 293 -13.80 -42.21 5.24
N LEU A 294 -13.32 -42.36 6.47
CA LEU A 294 -12.94 -43.67 7.01
C LEU A 294 -14.15 -44.62 7.10
N PRO A 295 -14.06 -45.84 6.55
CA PRO A 295 -15.06 -46.88 6.73
C PRO A 295 -15.28 -47.27 8.21
N PRO A 296 -16.38 -47.96 8.54
CA PRO A 296 -16.57 -48.58 9.85
C PRO A 296 -15.38 -49.48 10.22
N PHE A 297 -15.04 -49.50 11.51
CA PHE A 297 -13.95 -50.30 12.09
C PHE A 297 -12.51 -49.90 11.71
N SER A 298 -12.31 -48.91 10.84
CA SER A 298 -10.97 -48.38 10.51
C SER A 298 -10.21 -47.87 11.73
N PHE A 299 -8.88 -48.03 11.71
CA PHE A 299 -8.00 -47.27 12.59
C PHE A 299 -8.17 -45.77 12.31
N ALA A 300 -8.10 -44.96 13.35
CA ALA A 300 -8.21 -43.50 13.23
C ALA A 300 -7.04 -42.94 12.42
N PHE A 301 -7.25 -41.79 11.76
CA PHE A 301 -6.14 -40.99 11.26
C PHE A 301 -5.22 -40.54 12.41
N PRO A 302 -3.94 -40.25 12.14
CA PRO A 302 -3.04 -39.67 13.13
C PRO A 302 -3.59 -38.33 13.66
N SER A 303 -3.28 -38.01 14.91
CA SER A 303 -3.62 -36.71 15.50
C SER A 303 -2.76 -35.60 14.89
N VAL A 304 -3.41 -34.50 14.53
CA VAL A 304 -2.79 -33.27 13.98
C VAL A 304 -2.71 -32.16 15.06
N ASN A 305 -2.38 -30.93 14.68
CA ASN A 305 -2.23 -29.76 15.55
C ASN A 305 -1.13 -29.94 16.62
N THR A 306 0.06 -30.32 16.15
CA THR A 306 1.30 -30.43 16.94
C THR A 306 2.36 -29.44 16.44
N THR A 307 3.61 -29.54 16.91
CA THR A 307 4.74 -28.90 16.23
C THR A 307 4.85 -29.42 14.78
N ASN A 308 5.23 -28.55 13.85
CA ASN A 308 5.52 -28.91 12.45
C ASN A 308 6.66 -29.94 12.34
N PRO A 309 6.55 -30.99 11.48
CA PRO A 309 7.71 -31.72 11.01
C PRO A 309 8.58 -30.79 10.13
N ILE A 310 9.90 -30.91 10.26
CA ILE A 310 10.88 -30.14 9.48
C ILE A 310 11.44 -31.02 8.38
N LEU A 311 11.45 -30.55 7.13
CA LEU A 311 12.04 -31.21 5.97
C LEU A 311 13.31 -30.49 5.52
N ALA A 312 14.47 -31.14 5.67
CA ALA A 312 15.79 -30.57 5.46
C ALA A 312 16.56 -31.27 4.33
N ASN A 313 16.84 -30.56 3.23
CA ASN A 313 17.73 -31.05 2.17
C ASN A 313 18.95 -30.12 1.97
N SER A 314 20.14 -30.57 2.36
CA SER A 314 21.39 -29.85 2.11
C SER A 314 21.93 -30.03 0.68
N SER A 315 21.49 -31.07 -0.03
CA SER A 315 22.14 -31.57 -1.25
C SER A 315 21.23 -31.56 -2.48
N GLY A 316 20.18 -30.73 -2.46
CA GLY A 316 19.20 -30.60 -3.52
C GLY A 316 18.01 -29.76 -3.05
N ASN A 317 16.92 -29.77 -3.82
CA ASN A 317 15.69 -29.07 -3.42
C ASN A 317 14.99 -29.81 -2.28
N ALA A 318 14.40 -29.09 -1.33
CA ALA A 318 13.67 -29.71 -0.23
C ALA A 318 12.28 -30.20 -0.69
N ILE A 319 11.51 -29.38 -1.41
CA ILE A 319 10.26 -29.79 -2.08
C ILE A 319 10.31 -29.40 -3.57
N THR A 320 10.14 -30.39 -4.45
CA THR A 320 9.92 -30.17 -5.89
C THR A 320 8.46 -30.45 -6.23
N LEU A 321 7.78 -29.46 -6.80
CA LEU A 321 6.33 -29.48 -7.08
C LEU A 321 6.01 -29.90 -8.51
N ALA A 322 4.84 -30.53 -8.68
CA ALA A 322 4.13 -30.74 -9.93
C ALA A 322 2.78 -29.97 -9.93
N ASN A 323 1.86 -30.33 -10.82
CA ASN A 323 0.61 -29.60 -10.99
C ASN A 323 -0.40 -29.90 -9.87
N GLY A 324 -0.94 -28.86 -9.23
CA GLY A 324 -2.07 -28.97 -8.31
C GLY A 324 -1.75 -29.63 -6.97
N ASN A 325 -0.50 -29.57 -6.51
CA ASN A 325 -0.12 -30.11 -5.19
C ASN A 325 -0.78 -29.35 -4.04
N ASP A 326 -0.92 -30.04 -2.91
CA ASP A 326 -1.46 -29.51 -1.67
C ASP A 326 -0.45 -29.75 -0.53
N ILE A 327 0.00 -28.70 0.17
CA ILE A 327 0.99 -28.76 1.25
C ILE A 327 0.41 -28.14 2.52
N ARG A 328 0.62 -28.80 3.68
CA ARG A 328 0.10 -28.40 5.00
C ARG A 328 1.07 -28.65 6.14
N GLY A 329 1.11 -27.74 7.11
CA GLY A 329 1.52 -28.01 8.49
C GLY A 329 2.89 -28.62 8.66
N LEU A 330 3.88 -28.09 7.93
CA LEU A 330 5.28 -28.53 7.93
C LEU A 330 6.22 -27.35 7.65
N ASP A 331 7.44 -27.42 8.16
CA ASP A 331 8.49 -26.45 7.86
C ASP A 331 9.51 -27.04 6.88
N VAL A 332 10.06 -26.19 6.02
CA VAL A 332 11.01 -26.56 4.97
C VAL A 332 12.34 -25.85 5.21
N GLY A 333 13.45 -26.56 5.34
CA GLY A 333 14.74 -25.92 5.51
C GLY A 333 15.77 -26.67 6.35
N SER A 334 17.02 -26.22 6.29
CA SER A 334 18.07 -26.68 7.20
C SER A 334 18.71 -25.49 7.92
N SER A 335 18.43 -25.34 9.21
CA SER A 335 19.06 -24.31 10.04
C SER A 335 20.51 -24.68 10.31
N GLY A 336 21.47 -23.97 9.70
CA GLY A 336 22.88 -24.01 10.09
C GLY A 336 23.86 -24.76 9.16
N SER A 337 23.44 -25.21 7.98
CA SER A 337 24.36 -25.70 6.94
C SER A 337 23.95 -25.16 5.56
N PRO A 338 24.89 -24.76 4.69
CA PRO A 338 24.54 -24.30 3.36
C PRO A 338 23.95 -25.42 2.50
N SER A 339 22.82 -25.12 1.87
CA SER A 339 22.15 -25.97 0.88
C SER A 339 22.66 -25.71 -0.54
N THR A 340 22.55 -26.73 -1.39
CA THR A 340 22.84 -26.65 -2.83
C THR A 340 21.57 -26.65 -3.70
N GLY A 341 20.40 -26.41 -3.12
CA GLY A 341 19.11 -26.37 -3.81
C GLY A 341 18.06 -25.56 -3.05
N SER A 342 16.90 -25.36 -3.68
CA SER A 342 15.86 -24.45 -3.19
C SER A 342 14.95 -25.08 -2.13
N GLY A 343 14.28 -24.26 -1.32
CA GLY A 343 13.29 -24.72 -0.33
C GLY A 343 12.08 -25.35 -1.03
N ILE A 344 11.25 -24.52 -1.65
CA ILE A 344 10.11 -24.97 -2.47
C ILE A 344 10.30 -24.47 -3.90
N ILE A 345 10.29 -25.40 -4.87
CA ILE A 345 10.45 -25.08 -6.29
C ILE A 345 9.43 -25.82 -7.16
N GLY A 346 8.95 -25.17 -8.21
CA GLY A 346 8.01 -25.79 -9.16
C GLY A 346 7.91 -25.07 -10.49
N THR A 347 7.71 -25.84 -11.56
CA THR A 347 7.35 -25.34 -12.88
C THR A 347 6.04 -25.97 -13.34
N GLY A 348 5.04 -25.16 -13.70
CA GLY A 348 3.73 -25.65 -14.15
C GLY A 348 2.82 -26.08 -13.00
N VAL A 349 2.92 -25.38 -11.86
CA VAL A 349 2.34 -25.78 -10.56
C VAL A 349 0.80 -25.78 -10.52
N GLY A 350 0.13 -25.26 -11.55
CA GLY A 350 -1.33 -25.28 -11.66
C GLY A 350 -2.01 -24.58 -10.48
N SER A 351 -3.07 -25.20 -9.95
CA SER A 351 -3.80 -24.78 -8.75
C SER A 351 -3.11 -25.29 -7.48
N LEU A 352 -1.85 -24.94 -7.30
CA LEU A 352 -1.07 -25.23 -6.09
C LEU A 352 -1.78 -24.68 -4.85
N LYS A 353 -1.80 -25.46 -3.76
CA LYS A 353 -2.21 -24.98 -2.44
C LYS A 353 -1.11 -25.22 -1.40
N ILE A 354 -0.62 -24.15 -0.78
CA ILE A 354 0.22 -24.19 0.42
C ILE A 354 -0.54 -23.44 1.50
N ASP A 355 -0.72 -24.03 2.68
CA ASP A 355 -1.61 -23.50 3.71
C ASP A 355 -1.31 -24.09 5.09
N GLU A 356 -1.93 -23.55 6.15
CA GLU A 356 -1.83 -24.03 7.53
C GLU A 356 -0.38 -24.13 8.05
N ASP A 357 0.17 -23.00 8.49
CA ASP A 357 1.48 -22.88 9.13
C ASP A 357 2.62 -23.63 8.41
N VAL A 358 3.00 -23.12 7.25
CA VAL A 358 4.20 -23.55 6.53
C VAL A 358 5.25 -22.44 6.57
N SER A 359 6.42 -22.72 7.13
CA SER A 359 7.58 -21.81 7.09
C SER A 359 8.73 -22.37 6.24
N VAL A 360 9.51 -21.49 5.62
CA VAL A 360 10.63 -21.88 4.72
C VAL A 360 11.92 -21.18 5.14
N TYR A 361 12.96 -21.93 5.46
CA TYR A 361 14.25 -21.44 5.98
C TYR A 361 15.44 -21.99 5.20
N VAL A 362 16.04 -21.17 4.33
CA VAL A 362 17.13 -21.66 3.47
C VAL A 362 18.37 -20.78 3.57
N SER A 363 19.50 -21.40 3.89
CA SER A 363 20.84 -20.82 3.70
C SER A 363 21.49 -21.50 2.51
N GLY A 364 21.95 -20.76 1.51
CA GLY A 364 22.54 -21.31 0.28
C GLY A 364 24.06 -21.27 0.23
N SER A 365 24.63 -22.07 -0.69
CA SER A 365 25.97 -21.82 -1.26
C SER A 365 26.00 -21.78 -2.79
N SER A 366 24.96 -22.26 -3.48
CA SER A 366 24.91 -22.27 -4.96
C SER A 366 23.50 -22.55 -5.50
N SER A 367 22.94 -21.63 -6.30
CA SER A 367 21.65 -21.72 -7.01
C SER A 367 20.44 -22.02 -6.12
N VAL A 368 20.25 -21.16 -5.11
CA VAL A 368 19.25 -21.36 -4.05
C VAL A 368 18.30 -20.19 -3.95
N SER A 369 17.01 -20.51 -3.92
CA SER A 369 15.91 -19.65 -3.48
C SER A 369 15.20 -20.31 -2.29
N ALA A 370 14.60 -19.53 -1.39
CA ALA A 370 13.64 -20.11 -0.44
C ALA A 370 12.41 -20.63 -1.21
N ILE A 371 11.88 -19.81 -2.12
CA ILE A 371 10.71 -20.12 -2.95
C ILE A 371 11.00 -19.73 -4.40
N ASN A 372 10.75 -20.64 -5.35
CA ASN A 372 10.85 -20.37 -6.78
C ASN A 372 9.71 -21.07 -7.54
N LEU A 373 8.62 -20.34 -7.80
CA LEU A 373 7.45 -20.84 -8.50
C LEU A 373 7.35 -20.18 -9.88
N ASN A 374 7.28 -21.00 -10.93
CA ASN A 374 7.15 -20.51 -12.30
C ASN A 374 5.99 -21.20 -13.03
N THR A 375 5.13 -20.44 -13.70
CA THR A 375 3.92 -20.86 -14.43
C THR A 375 2.89 -21.61 -13.56
N GLY A 376 1.71 -21.00 -13.39
CA GLY A 376 0.63 -21.55 -12.58
C GLY A 376 -0.71 -20.84 -12.82
N SER A 377 -1.80 -21.38 -12.28
CA SER A 377 -3.12 -20.78 -12.42
C SER A 377 -3.99 -21.06 -11.19
N GLY A 378 -4.43 -19.99 -10.52
CA GLY A 378 -5.23 -20.09 -9.29
C GLY A 378 -4.46 -20.67 -8.09
N ALA A 379 -3.15 -20.38 -8.00
CA ALA A 379 -2.35 -20.83 -6.87
C ALA A 379 -2.74 -20.09 -5.58
N MET A 380 -2.88 -20.84 -4.49
CA MET A 380 -3.15 -20.34 -3.14
C MET A 380 -1.91 -20.64 -2.29
N VAL A 381 -1.11 -19.63 -1.95
CA VAL A 381 0.15 -19.82 -1.21
C VAL A 381 0.11 -19.00 0.07
N ASN A 382 -0.32 -19.63 1.16
CA ASN A 382 -0.29 -19.05 2.50
C ASN A 382 0.93 -19.61 3.24
N LEU A 383 1.82 -18.73 3.68
CA LEU A 383 3.05 -19.06 4.39
C LEU A 383 3.17 -18.20 5.64
N THR A 384 3.78 -18.73 6.70
CA THR A 384 3.97 -17.97 7.94
C THR A 384 5.28 -17.19 7.89
N ASN A 385 6.42 -17.88 7.71
CA ASN A 385 7.74 -17.24 7.62
C ASN A 385 8.49 -17.69 6.37
N VAL A 386 9.26 -16.78 5.77
CA VAL A 386 10.21 -17.09 4.70
C VAL A 386 11.57 -16.47 5.03
N MET A 387 12.63 -17.26 4.97
CA MET A 387 14.00 -16.82 5.18
C MET A 387 14.92 -17.36 4.07
N SER A 388 15.70 -16.47 3.46
CA SER A 388 16.68 -16.82 2.42
C SER A 388 18.00 -16.09 2.66
N THR A 389 19.08 -16.82 2.96
CA THR A 389 20.40 -16.23 3.22
C THR A 389 21.48 -16.78 2.29
N ASN A 390 22.27 -15.92 1.65
CA ASN A 390 23.42 -16.28 0.80
C ASN A 390 23.06 -17.20 -0.40
N GLY A 391 21.80 -17.20 -0.85
CA GLY A 391 21.37 -17.95 -2.03
C GLY A 391 21.76 -17.25 -3.32
N THR A 392 22.33 -17.95 -4.30
CA THR A 392 22.80 -17.29 -5.55
C THR A 392 21.72 -17.07 -6.61
N GLY A 393 20.45 -17.33 -6.28
CA GLY A 393 19.29 -16.95 -7.09
C GLY A 393 18.49 -15.84 -6.40
N PRO A 394 17.24 -15.58 -6.83
CA PRO A 394 16.35 -14.70 -6.09
C PRO A 394 16.00 -15.31 -4.74
N GLY A 395 15.74 -14.50 -3.71
CA GLY A 395 15.37 -15.01 -2.39
C GLY A 395 13.99 -15.68 -2.42
N VAL A 396 13.02 -14.98 -3.00
CA VAL A 396 11.65 -15.42 -3.27
C VAL A 396 11.29 -15.00 -4.69
N SER A 397 10.80 -15.93 -5.51
CA SER A 397 10.41 -15.65 -6.89
C SER A 397 9.10 -16.31 -7.28
N PHE A 398 8.22 -15.49 -7.86
CA PHE A 398 6.93 -15.86 -8.43
C PHE A 398 6.89 -15.35 -9.88
N ASN A 399 6.82 -16.27 -10.83
CA ASN A 399 6.86 -15.95 -12.26
C ASN A 399 5.66 -16.57 -13.00
N ASN A 400 4.99 -15.80 -13.86
CA ASN A 400 3.93 -16.30 -14.73
C ASN A 400 2.76 -16.98 -13.97
N LEU A 401 2.42 -16.52 -12.76
CA LEU A 401 1.32 -17.07 -11.96
C LEU A 401 0.02 -16.31 -12.24
N THR A 402 -0.95 -16.98 -12.84
CA THR A 402 -2.20 -16.36 -13.29
C THR A 402 -3.32 -16.50 -12.27
N GLY A 403 -3.84 -15.38 -11.76
CA GLY A 403 -4.80 -15.34 -10.65
C GLY A 403 -4.28 -16.01 -9.37
N GLY A 404 -5.19 -16.27 -8.43
CA GLY A 404 -4.84 -16.80 -7.11
C GLY A 404 -4.33 -15.73 -6.14
N SER A 405 -3.90 -16.15 -4.95
CA SER A 405 -3.41 -15.28 -3.89
C SER A 405 -2.19 -15.88 -3.20
N ILE A 406 -1.20 -15.04 -2.95
CA ILE A 406 0.02 -15.37 -2.21
C ILE A 406 0.04 -14.46 -0.98
N ALA A 407 0.06 -15.05 0.21
CA ALA A 407 0.05 -14.34 1.48
C ALA A 407 1.20 -14.85 2.37
N ILE A 408 2.06 -13.96 2.84
CA ILE A 408 3.06 -14.25 3.86
C ILE A 408 2.66 -13.52 5.14
N SER A 409 2.11 -14.26 6.10
CA SER A 409 1.35 -13.72 7.24
C SER A 409 2.21 -13.11 8.34
N ASN A 410 3.44 -13.57 8.54
CA ASN A 410 4.38 -12.97 9.49
C ASN A 410 5.48 -12.18 8.78
N SER A 411 6.48 -12.86 8.18
CA SER A 411 7.65 -12.16 7.62
C SER A 411 8.37 -12.87 6.47
N ILE A 412 8.96 -12.07 5.58
CA ILE A 412 10.00 -12.44 4.62
C ILE A 412 11.31 -11.77 5.07
N ASN A 413 12.37 -12.56 5.26
CA ASN A 413 13.70 -12.07 5.64
C ASN A 413 14.76 -12.58 4.66
N ILE A 414 15.32 -11.69 3.85
CA ILE A 414 16.26 -12.05 2.79
C ILE A 414 17.58 -11.32 3.01
N THR A 415 18.68 -12.06 2.88
CA THR A 415 20.03 -11.50 3.03
C THR A 415 20.97 -12.10 1.98
N ASN A 416 21.66 -11.23 1.24
CA ASN A 416 22.63 -11.61 0.23
C ASN A 416 22.07 -12.58 -0.84
N SER A 417 20.94 -12.25 -1.46
CA SER A 417 20.47 -12.98 -2.65
C SER A 417 21.35 -12.64 -3.86
N GLY A 418 21.57 -13.62 -4.75
CA GLY A 418 22.39 -13.48 -5.97
C GLY A 418 21.64 -12.96 -7.19
N ASP A 419 20.32 -12.79 -7.05
CA ASP A 419 19.42 -12.06 -7.94
C ASP A 419 18.49 -11.20 -7.04
N ALA A 420 17.47 -10.57 -7.60
CA ALA A 420 16.46 -9.79 -6.87
C ALA A 420 15.94 -10.54 -5.63
N ALA A 421 15.92 -9.88 -4.46
CA ALA A 421 15.48 -10.52 -3.23
C ALA A 421 14.04 -11.04 -3.35
N LEU A 422 13.10 -10.16 -3.74
CA LEU A 422 11.71 -10.51 -4.02
C LEU A 422 11.37 -10.22 -5.48
N SER A 423 10.95 -11.24 -6.23
CA SER A 423 10.56 -11.13 -7.63
C SER A 423 9.12 -11.58 -7.85
N PHE A 424 8.30 -10.74 -8.47
CA PHE A 424 6.89 -10.98 -8.81
C PHE A 424 6.63 -10.56 -10.27
N THR A 425 6.87 -11.45 -11.23
CA THR A 425 6.94 -11.09 -12.66
C THR A 425 5.90 -11.83 -13.50
N SER A 426 5.22 -11.12 -14.40
CA SER A 426 4.18 -11.65 -15.30
C SER A 426 3.04 -12.36 -14.57
N CYS A 427 2.76 -11.96 -13.33
CA CYS A 427 1.70 -12.54 -12.52
C CYS A 427 0.38 -11.78 -12.72
N THR A 428 -0.77 -12.37 -12.34
CA THR A 428 -2.07 -11.67 -12.36
C THR A 428 -2.93 -11.91 -11.11
N GLY A 429 -2.38 -12.59 -10.09
CA GLY A 429 -2.97 -12.70 -8.76
C GLY A 429 -2.49 -11.59 -7.81
N THR A 430 -2.74 -11.78 -6.51
CA THR A 430 -2.30 -10.86 -5.44
C THR A 430 -1.08 -11.41 -4.70
N LEU A 431 -0.14 -10.54 -4.34
CA LEU A 431 0.95 -10.81 -3.40
C LEU A 431 0.84 -9.88 -2.18
N GLN A 432 0.60 -10.46 -1.01
CA GLN A 432 0.50 -9.77 0.27
C GLN A 432 1.63 -10.22 1.19
N VAL A 433 2.42 -9.25 1.68
CA VAL A 433 3.49 -9.48 2.65
C VAL A 433 3.22 -8.64 3.90
N ASN A 434 3.16 -9.29 5.07
CA ASN A 434 3.01 -8.55 6.32
C ASN A 434 4.29 -7.75 6.66
N SER A 435 5.43 -8.43 6.84
CA SER A 435 6.72 -7.79 7.09
C SER A 435 7.78 -8.23 6.06
N LEU A 436 8.49 -7.27 5.46
CA LEU A 436 9.54 -7.53 4.46
C LEU A 436 10.89 -6.93 4.88
N THR A 437 11.87 -7.77 5.21
CA THR A 437 13.25 -7.37 5.49
C THR A 437 14.18 -7.84 4.38
N ILE A 438 14.88 -6.91 3.72
CA ILE A 438 15.87 -7.20 2.67
C ILE A 438 17.20 -6.53 3.03
N ASN A 439 18.29 -7.30 3.00
CA ASN A 439 19.66 -6.78 3.09
C ASN A 439 20.56 -7.41 2.01
N ASN A 440 20.76 -6.71 0.90
CA ASN A 440 21.60 -7.14 -0.21
C ASN A 440 22.86 -6.27 -0.40
N LYS A 441 23.23 -5.42 0.58
CA LYS A 441 24.43 -4.54 0.52
C LYS A 441 25.77 -5.28 0.38
N THR A 442 25.81 -6.62 0.45
CA THR A 442 27.04 -7.38 0.16
C THR A 442 26.91 -8.34 -1.01
N SER A 443 25.74 -8.42 -1.65
CA SER A 443 25.56 -9.16 -2.90
C SER A 443 25.40 -8.24 -4.11
N HIS A 444 25.13 -6.95 -3.90
CA HIS A 444 24.95 -5.94 -4.93
C HIS A 444 23.81 -6.31 -5.88
N LYS A 445 22.65 -6.66 -5.31
CA LYS A 445 21.48 -7.18 -6.05
C LYS A 445 20.18 -6.47 -5.69
N PRO A 446 19.21 -6.39 -6.62
CA PRO A 446 17.97 -5.65 -6.41
C PRO A 446 17.18 -6.11 -5.18
N GLY A 447 16.38 -5.21 -4.63
CA GLY A 447 15.44 -5.53 -3.55
C GLY A 447 14.18 -6.18 -4.09
N VAL A 448 13.16 -5.37 -4.38
CA VAL A 448 11.86 -5.81 -4.91
C VAL A 448 11.79 -5.50 -6.42
N ILE A 449 11.48 -6.51 -7.23
CA ILE A 449 11.13 -6.37 -8.64
C ILE A 449 9.72 -6.92 -8.86
N ALA A 450 8.80 -6.09 -9.33
CA ALA A 450 7.43 -6.52 -9.68
C ALA A 450 6.98 -5.98 -11.04
N ASN A 451 6.95 -6.84 -12.06
CA ASN A 451 6.79 -6.42 -13.46
C ASN A 451 5.64 -7.15 -14.18
N ASN A 452 4.84 -6.39 -14.96
CA ASN A 452 3.83 -6.89 -15.88
C ASN A 452 2.67 -7.70 -15.26
N GLY A 453 2.04 -7.16 -14.21
CA GLY A 453 0.67 -7.51 -13.83
C GLY A 453 0.49 -7.94 -12.37
N GLY A 454 -0.77 -8.15 -11.99
CA GLY A 454 -1.16 -8.53 -10.63
C GLY A 454 -1.19 -7.34 -9.67
N GLU A 455 -1.34 -7.64 -8.39
CA GLU A 455 -1.40 -6.66 -7.30
C GLU A 455 -0.36 -7.02 -6.23
N ILE A 456 0.38 -6.04 -5.73
CA ILE A 456 1.37 -6.21 -4.64
C ILE A 456 1.05 -5.30 -3.45
N THR A 457 1.22 -5.82 -2.24
CA THR A 457 1.01 -5.13 -0.96
C THR A 457 2.09 -5.53 0.04
N VAL A 458 2.66 -4.54 0.73
CA VAL A 458 3.64 -4.73 1.81
C VAL A 458 3.19 -3.86 2.99
N THR A 459 2.87 -4.48 4.11
CA THR A 459 2.28 -3.78 5.28
C THR A 459 3.35 -3.04 6.07
N THR A 460 4.55 -3.61 6.17
CA THR A 460 5.75 -2.93 6.68
C THR A 460 7.02 -3.56 6.08
N GLY A 461 8.10 -2.79 5.97
CA GLY A 461 9.37 -3.35 5.52
C GLY A 461 10.58 -2.44 5.65
N THR A 462 11.75 -3.08 5.57
CA THR A 462 13.07 -2.43 5.54
C THR A 462 13.89 -3.03 4.40
N ILE A 463 14.40 -2.17 3.52
CA ILE A 463 15.24 -2.56 2.37
C ILE A 463 16.60 -1.85 2.49
N MET A 464 17.68 -2.61 2.32
CA MET A 464 19.04 -2.11 2.22
C MET A 464 19.75 -2.74 1.02
N VAL A 465 20.11 -1.92 0.04
CA VAL A 465 20.88 -2.26 -1.19
C VAL A 465 21.94 -1.20 -1.46
N ASP A 466 22.66 -1.28 -2.58
CA ASP A 466 23.75 -0.36 -2.93
C ASP A 466 23.94 -0.13 -4.44
N GLU A 467 24.26 -1.16 -5.23
CA GLU A 467 24.54 -1.01 -6.68
C GLU A 467 23.32 -1.28 -7.60
N GLU A 468 22.13 -1.52 -7.03
CA GLU A 468 20.91 -1.93 -7.75
C GLU A 468 19.65 -1.29 -7.15
N SER A 469 18.53 -1.29 -7.90
CA SER A 469 17.24 -0.77 -7.41
C SER A 469 16.77 -1.44 -6.11
N ALA A 470 16.40 -0.65 -5.11
CA ALA A 470 15.70 -1.14 -3.92
C ALA A 470 14.29 -1.60 -4.26
N ILE A 471 13.59 -0.83 -5.09
CA ILE A 471 12.22 -1.08 -5.53
C ILE A 471 12.12 -0.75 -7.03
N SER A 472 11.62 -1.70 -7.82
CA SER A 472 11.32 -1.53 -9.24
C SER A 472 9.98 -2.18 -9.57
N ILE A 473 8.94 -1.36 -9.73
CA ILE A 473 7.56 -1.78 -10.02
C ILE A 473 7.17 -1.22 -11.38
N ASN A 474 6.86 -2.08 -12.36
CA ASN A 474 6.46 -1.64 -13.71
C ASN A 474 5.27 -2.43 -14.25
N GLY A 475 4.11 -1.78 -14.38
CA GLY A 475 2.89 -2.40 -14.89
C GLY A 475 2.27 -3.43 -13.94
N THR A 476 2.58 -3.32 -12.64
CA THR A 476 2.01 -4.11 -11.54
C THR A 476 1.24 -3.15 -10.64
N ALA A 477 0.01 -3.49 -10.28
CA ALA A 477 -0.78 -2.62 -9.41
C ALA A 477 -0.25 -2.66 -7.97
N ILE A 478 -0.19 -1.50 -7.33
CA ILE A 478 -0.08 -1.44 -5.87
C ILE A 478 -1.49 -1.64 -5.30
N GLY A 479 -1.61 -2.49 -4.29
CA GLY A 479 -2.89 -2.79 -3.65
C GLY A 479 -3.42 -1.66 -2.78
N SER A 480 -4.69 -1.76 -2.40
CA SER A 480 -5.38 -0.70 -1.62
C SER A 480 -4.70 -0.37 -0.28
N SER A 481 -4.11 -1.36 0.41
CA SER A 481 -3.33 -1.15 1.64
C SER A 481 -1.90 -0.63 1.40
N GLY A 482 -1.49 -0.49 0.13
CA GLY A 482 -0.24 0.14 -0.26
C GLY A 482 1.03 -0.70 -0.18
N LEU A 483 2.14 -0.02 -0.50
CA LEU A 483 3.50 -0.46 -0.22
C LEU A 483 4.08 0.47 0.85
N ASN A 484 4.23 -0.03 2.08
CA ASN A 484 4.66 0.78 3.23
C ASN A 484 6.00 0.30 3.79
N PHE A 485 6.96 1.21 3.94
CA PHE A 485 8.32 0.90 4.39
C PHE A 485 8.76 1.81 5.55
N THR A 486 9.44 1.24 6.55
CA THR A 486 10.06 1.98 7.66
C THR A 486 11.51 2.35 7.40
N ASN A 487 12.14 1.76 6.38
CA ASN A 487 13.47 2.16 5.92
C ASN A 487 13.73 1.71 4.48
N ILE A 488 14.08 2.64 3.58
CA ILE A 488 14.71 2.28 2.30
C ILE A 488 16.08 2.95 2.22
N SER A 489 17.14 2.14 2.19
CA SER A 489 18.51 2.63 2.03
C SER A 489 19.17 2.08 0.76
N VAL A 490 19.74 2.99 -0.02
CA VAL A 490 20.62 2.71 -1.16
C VAL A 490 21.87 3.54 -0.99
N ASP A 491 23.01 2.87 -0.84
CA ASP A 491 24.31 3.49 -0.55
C ASP A 491 25.39 2.71 -1.29
N GLY A 492 25.62 3.09 -2.55
CA GLY A 492 26.57 2.50 -3.49
C GLY A 492 26.60 3.30 -4.78
N GLN A 493 27.62 3.07 -5.62
CA GLN A 493 27.72 3.74 -6.93
C GLN A 493 26.75 3.12 -7.94
N LEU A 494 25.46 3.36 -7.70
CA LEU A 494 24.32 2.96 -8.52
C LEU A 494 24.46 3.62 -9.89
N THR A 495 24.96 2.88 -10.88
CA THR A 495 25.23 3.40 -12.22
C THR A 495 24.08 3.06 -13.17
N ALA A 496 23.28 4.08 -13.52
CA ALA A 496 22.15 4.03 -14.46
C ALA A 496 20.90 3.23 -14.01
N HIS A 497 20.70 3.02 -12.70
CA HIS A 497 19.45 2.47 -12.15
C HIS A 497 18.81 3.45 -11.15
N THR A 498 17.49 3.55 -11.12
CA THR A 498 16.76 4.32 -10.10
C THR A 498 16.62 3.51 -8.82
N ALA A 499 16.81 4.11 -7.64
CA ALA A 499 16.68 3.39 -6.37
C ALA A 499 15.23 2.98 -6.06
N ILE A 500 14.27 3.87 -6.28
CA ILE A 500 12.82 3.60 -6.17
C ILE A 500 12.13 3.97 -7.48
N SER A 501 11.67 2.99 -8.25
CA SER A 501 10.97 3.19 -9.53
C SER A 501 9.54 2.63 -9.47
N LEU A 502 8.55 3.49 -9.68
CA LEU A 502 7.12 3.19 -9.64
C LEU A 502 6.46 3.61 -10.97
N ILE A 503 6.22 2.65 -11.85
CA ILE A 503 5.74 2.90 -13.22
C ILE A 503 4.44 2.12 -13.47
N ASN A 504 3.38 2.81 -13.90
CA ASN A 504 2.06 2.24 -14.19
C ASN A 504 1.46 1.45 -13.00
N THR A 505 1.48 2.03 -11.79
CA THR A 505 1.20 1.32 -10.53
C THR A 505 -0.27 1.31 -10.08
N GLY A 506 -1.19 1.93 -10.81
CA GLY A 506 -2.59 2.03 -10.41
C GLY A 506 -2.80 2.97 -9.20
N SER A 507 -3.87 2.74 -8.43
CA SER A 507 -4.35 3.68 -7.40
C SER A 507 -3.90 3.38 -5.96
N GLY A 508 -3.15 2.30 -5.71
CA GLY A 508 -2.67 1.97 -4.37
C GLY A 508 -1.52 2.90 -3.92
N PRO A 509 -1.47 3.30 -2.63
CA PRO A 509 -0.50 4.27 -2.14
C PRO A 509 0.90 3.68 -1.92
N PHE A 510 1.91 4.53 -1.98
CA PHE A 510 3.29 4.20 -1.61
C PHE A 510 3.75 5.08 -0.45
N SER A 511 4.32 4.48 0.61
CA SER A 511 4.87 5.22 1.74
C SER A 511 6.26 4.72 2.16
N CYS A 512 7.14 5.64 2.55
CA CYS A 512 8.40 5.32 3.21
C CYS A 512 8.73 6.33 4.33
N THR A 513 8.95 5.84 5.56
CA THR A 513 9.22 6.66 6.75
C THR A 513 10.64 6.41 7.27
N GLY A 514 11.63 6.93 6.56
CA GLY A 514 13.05 6.87 6.92
C GLY A 514 13.91 6.11 5.92
N GLY A 515 15.21 6.38 5.95
CA GLY A 515 16.20 5.79 5.05
C GLY A 515 17.04 6.84 4.32
N THR A 516 17.98 6.36 3.51
CA THR A 516 18.98 7.20 2.82
C THR A 516 19.16 6.70 1.39
N LEU A 517 18.93 7.55 0.40
CA LEU A 517 19.27 7.31 -1.00
C LEU A 517 20.48 8.17 -1.34
N GLU A 518 21.67 7.57 -1.44
CA GLU A 518 22.94 8.29 -1.62
C GLU A 518 23.87 7.68 -2.67
N ASN A 519 24.76 8.51 -3.21
CA ASN A 519 25.86 8.15 -4.14
C ASN A 519 25.42 7.64 -5.53
N ILE A 520 24.22 8.00 -5.98
CA ILE A 520 23.61 7.53 -7.23
C ILE A 520 24.17 8.30 -8.45
N GLN A 521 24.41 7.60 -9.57
CA GLN A 521 25.03 8.15 -10.77
C GLN A 521 24.28 7.81 -12.07
N ASN A 522 23.99 8.83 -12.88
CA ASN A 522 23.31 8.72 -14.18
C ASN A 522 21.88 8.15 -14.12
N ALA A 523 21.19 8.31 -12.99
CA ALA A 523 19.80 7.93 -12.81
C ALA A 523 19.15 8.74 -11.68
N ASP A 524 17.85 8.98 -11.78
CA ASP A 524 17.07 9.61 -10.70
C ASP A 524 17.15 8.76 -9.42
N ALA A 525 17.14 9.37 -8.24
CA ALA A 525 17.05 8.58 -7.00
C ALA A 525 15.67 7.91 -6.89
N VAL A 526 14.63 8.68 -7.18
CA VAL A 526 13.23 8.24 -7.12
C VAL A 526 12.51 8.63 -8.41
N ARG A 527 11.73 7.70 -8.97
CA ARG A 527 10.98 7.91 -10.20
C ARG A 527 9.54 7.42 -10.10
N PHE A 528 8.61 8.26 -10.55
CA PHE A 528 7.20 7.94 -10.69
C PHE A 528 6.74 8.18 -12.13
N SER A 529 5.98 7.26 -12.72
CA SER A 529 5.37 7.50 -14.04
C SER A 529 4.00 6.81 -14.14
N ASN A 530 2.96 7.55 -14.53
CA ASN A 530 1.57 7.08 -14.58
C ASN A 530 1.09 6.47 -13.23
N THR A 531 1.27 7.21 -12.15
CA THR A 531 0.89 6.79 -10.79
C THR A 531 -0.45 7.39 -10.38
N GLY A 532 -1.38 6.52 -9.95
CA GLY A 532 -2.74 6.90 -9.53
C GLY A 532 -2.92 6.99 -8.02
N GLY A 533 -2.04 6.37 -7.23
CA GLY A 533 -2.07 6.39 -5.76
C GLY A 533 -1.15 7.46 -5.18
N ALA A 534 -1.47 7.93 -3.97
CA ALA A 534 -0.68 8.94 -3.28
C ALA A 534 0.71 8.42 -2.89
N ILE A 535 1.70 9.30 -2.95
CA ILE A 535 3.10 8.98 -2.67
C ILE A 535 3.58 9.81 -1.48
N ALA A 536 4.02 9.16 -0.42
CA ALA A 536 4.48 9.81 0.81
C ALA A 536 5.90 9.36 1.18
N LEU A 537 6.82 10.32 1.31
CA LEU A 537 8.16 10.09 1.86
C LEU A 537 8.30 10.93 3.13
N SER A 538 8.76 10.33 4.22
CA SER A 538 8.91 11.03 5.50
C SER A 538 10.25 10.72 6.15
N ASN A 539 10.93 11.70 6.73
CA ASN A 539 12.24 11.58 7.37
C ASN A 539 13.31 10.89 6.49
N MET A 540 13.16 10.98 5.17
CA MET A 540 14.11 10.44 4.19
C MET A 540 15.29 11.39 4.00
N ILE A 541 16.47 10.83 3.78
CA ILE A 541 17.62 11.55 3.22
C ILE A 541 17.77 11.13 1.75
N ILE A 542 17.86 12.09 0.84
CA ILE A 542 18.13 11.86 -0.59
C ILE A 542 19.26 12.81 -0.99
N GLU A 543 20.41 12.27 -1.36
CA GLU A 543 21.61 13.09 -1.57
C GLU A 543 22.64 12.49 -2.51
N ASP A 544 23.60 13.32 -2.94
CA ASP A 544 24.74 12.88 -3.76
C ASP A 544 24.31 12.18 -5.06
N ILE A 545 23.34 12.77 -5.74
CA ILE A 545 22.81 12.30 -7.03
C ILE A 545 23.53 13.07 -8.14
N SER A 546 24.29 12.38 -9.00
CA SER A 546 25.13 13.02 -10.05
C SER A 546 24.89 12.42 -11.43
N ALA A 547 25.22 13.16 -12.49
CA ALA A 547 25.43 12.57 -13.81
C ALA A 547 26.91 12.68 -14.22
N SER A 548 27.40 11.67 -14.94
CA SER A 548 28.80 11.58 -15.37
C SER A 548 29.13 12.53 -16.53
N THR A 549 28.11 13.04 -17.20
CA THR A 549 28.19 14.01 -18.30
C THR A 549 28.69 15.38 -17.87
N ASP A 550 28.30 15.80 -16.66
CA ASP A 550 28.24 17.22 -16.25
C ASP A 550 29.65 17.80 -16.10
N GLN A 551 30.61 16.99 -15.65
CA GLN A 551 32.04 17.33 -15.61
C GLN A 551 32.59 17.82 -16.98
N THR A 552 31.98 17.35 -18.08
CA THR A 552 32.37 17.67 -19.45
C THR A 552 31.38 18.54 -20.21
N ALA A 553 30.20 18.79 -19.64
CA ALA A 553 29.15 19.61 -20.24
C ALA A 553 29.62 21.04 -20.54
N GLY A 554 28.89 21.68 -21.45
CA GLY A 554 28.92 23.13 -21.66
C GLY A 554 27.69 23.75 -21.01
N LEU A 555 27.65 25.07 -20.93
CA LEU A 555 26.49 25.81 -20.42
C LEU A 555 25.18 25.34 -21.11
N PHE A 556 24.08 25.22 -20.37
CA PHE A 556 22.73 24.89 -20.86
C PHE A 556 22.55 23.43 -21.35
N PHE A 557 23.17 22.48 -20.66
CA PHE A 557 23.05 21.04 -20.83
C PHE A 557 22.40 20.37 -19.60
N ARG A 558 21.09 20.10 -19.68
CA ARG A 558 20.42 19.24 -18.70
C ARG A 558 20.92 17.81 -18.80
N SER A 559 21.29 17.20 -17.68
CA SER A 559 21.60 15.77 -17.64
C SER A 559 20.33 14.91 -17.67
N GLY A 560 19.20 15.47 -17.22
CA GLY A 560 17.95 14.77 -16.98
C GLY A 560 17.97 13.91 -15.70
N ILE A 561 18.90 14.15 -14.77
CA ILE A 561 19.11 13.35 -13.56
C ILE A 561 18.71 14.15 -12.32
N ASP A 562 17.54 13.83 -11.78
CA ASP A 562 16.92 14.54 -10.67
C ASP A 562 16.98 13.74 -9.36
N GLY A 563 16.77 14.40 -8.22
CA GLY A 563 16.53 13.71 -6.94
C GLY A 563 15.24 12.88 -6.99
N ILE A 564 14.15 13.51 -7.42
CA ILE A 564 12.83 12.88 -7.60
C ILE A 564 12.28 13.33 -8.95
N HIS A 565 11.96 12.39 -9.84
CA HIS A 565 11.34 12.66 -11.14
C HIS A 565 9.93 12.06 -11.22
N GLY A 566 8.93 12.85 -11.64
CA GLY A 566 7.54 12.40 -11.75
C GLY A 566 6.86 12.81 -13.05
N GLU A 567 6.17 11.86 -13.70
CA GLU A 567 5.43 12.05 -14.95
C GLU A 567 4.01 11.49 -14.82
N ASN A 568 2.96 12.29 -15.10
CA ASN A 568 1.56 11.86 -14.94
C ASN A 568 1.26 11.32 -13.51
N VAL A 569 1.50 12.17 -12.52
CA VAL A 569 1.30 11.91 -11.08
C VAL A 569 -0.10 12.41 -10.69
N GLN A 570 -1.06 11.50 -10.47
CA GLN A 570 -2.48 11.86 -10.35
C GLN A 570 -2.98 12.10 -8.91
N ALA A 571 -2.24 11.65 -7.90
CA ALA A 571 -2.58 11.76 -6.48
C ALA A 571 -1.46 12.41 -5.64
N GLY A 572 -0.55 13.11 -6.30
CA GLY A 572 0.45 13.99 -5.70
C GLY A 572 1.62 13.30 -5.00
N LEU A 573 2.51 14.15 -4.48
CA LEU A 573 3.68 13.79 -3.69
C LEU A 573 3.65 14.54 -2.36
N THR A 574 3.84 13.83 -1.25
CA THR A 574 4.02 14.39 0.08
C THR A 574 5.44 14.09 0.58
N LEU A 575 6.19 15.13 0.94
CA LEU A 575 7.46 15.03 1.66
C LEU A 575 7.29 15.65 3.06
N SER A 576 7.76 14.96 4.11
CA SER A 576 7.64 15.45 5.50
C SER A 576 8.91 15.17 6.31
N GLY A 577 9.61 16.19 6.81
CA GLY A 577 10.87 16.00 7.54
C GLY A 577 12.04 15.50 6.67
N CYS A 578 11.90 15.50 5.34
CA CYS A 578 12.92 14.99 4.43
C CYS A 578 14.06 15.98 4.20
N THR A 579 15.28 15.47 4.04
CA THR A 579 16.46 16.24 3.63
C THR A 579 16.86 15.83 2.21
N LEU A 580 16.79 16.77 1.27
CA LEU A 580 17.19 16.59 -0.11
C LEU A 580 18.42 17.47 -0.36
N ARG A 581 19.59 16.92 -0.72
CA ARG A 581 20.77 17.78 -0.98
C ARG A 581 21.79 17.26 -1.99
N ARG A 582 22.43 18.17 -2.73
CA ARG A 582 23.51 17.87 -3.69
C ARG A 582 23.02 17.02 -4.86
N PHE A 583 22.43 17.70 -5.85
CA PHE A 583 21.87 17.10 -7.08
C PHE A 583 22.61 17.59 -8.34
N SER A 584 22.53 16.79 -9.40
CA SER A 584 22.95 17.14 -10.77
C SER A 584 22.03 18.21 -11.34
N ASP A 585 20.77 17.86 -11.63
CA ASP A 585 19.74 18.81 -12.06
C ASP A 585 18.87 19.25 -10.85
N ASN A 586 17.59 18.88 -10.81
CA ASN A 586 16.62 19.35 -9.80
C ASN A 586 16.55 18.40 -8.59
N ALA A 587 16.08 18.90 -7.43
CA ALA A 587 15.75 18.00 -6.32
C ALA A 587 14.39 17.30 -6.54
N ILE A 588 13.42 18.02 -7.13
CA ILE A 588 12.13 17.49 -7.62
C ILE A 588 11.86 18.05 -9.01
N ASN A 589 11.61 17.17 -9.99
CA ASN A 589 11.24 17.52 -11.36
C ASN A 589 9.91 16.85 -11.75
N GLY A 590 9.02 17.63 -12.35
CA GLY A 590 7.73 17.19 -12.87
C GLY A 590 7.52 17.63 -14.31
N ALA A 591 8.23 17.01 -15.24
CA ALA A 591 8.18 17.30 -16.68
C ALA A 591 8.38 16.01 -17.48
N ALA A 592 8.23 16.05 -18.81
CA ALA A 592 8.47 14.87 -19.64
C ALA A 592 9.96 14.56 -19.69
N ILE A 593 10.38 13.33 -19.36
CA ILE A 593 11.82 13.00 -19.26
C ILE A 593 12.63 13.26 -20.54
N SER A 594 11.99 13.20 -21.72
CA SER A 594 12.71 13.36 -23.00
C SER A 594 13.32 14.74 -23.22
N ASP A 595 12.84 15.76 -22.50
CA ASP A 595 13.32 17.14 -22.59
C ASP A 595 13.42 17.87 -21.24
N GLY A 596 12.80 17.35 -20.17
CA GLY A 596 12.75 18.00 -18.86
C GLY A 596 11.99 19.35 -18.87
N LEU A 597 11.17 19.60 -19.89
CA LEU A 597 10.56 20.91 -20.18
C LEU A 597 9.09 20.82 -20.58
N THR A 598 8.65 19.76 -21.25
CA THR A 598 7.26 19.59 -21.68
C THR A 598 6.35 19.31 -20.49
N ASN A 599 5.22 20.05 -20.41
CA ASN A 599 4.22 19.90 -19.35
C ASN A 599 3.67 18.46 -19.31
N THR A 600 3.62 17.87 -18.11
CA THR A 600 2.96 16.60 -17.82
C THR A 600 1.80 16.82 -16.84
N VAL A 601 0.98 15.81 -16.55
CA VAL A 601 -0.02 15.94 -15.49
C VAL A 601 0.68 15.76 -14.14
N TRP A 602 0.60 16.77 -13.27
CA TRP A 602 0.93 16.61 -11.85
C TRP A 602 -0.18 17.23 -11.01
N ASN A 603 -0.83 16.42 -10.18
CA ASN A 603 -1.94 16.84 -9.32
C ASN A 603 -1.53 16.74 -7.85
N GLY A 604 -1.16 17.88 -7.26
CA GLY A 604 -0.85 18.03 -5.84
C GLY A 604 0.63 17.88 -5.45
N LEU A 605 1.08 18.72 -4.52
CA LEU A 605 2.39 18.64 -3.88
C LEU A 605 2.27 19.09 -2.42
N THR A 606 2.90 18.39 -1.49
CA THR A 606 3.00 18.80 -0.09
C THR A 606 4.44 18.67 0.38
N LEU A 607 5.01 19.77 0.86
CA LEU A 607 6.32 19.84 1.50
C LEU A 607 6.11 20.39 2.92
N ASN A 608 6.53 19.63 3.93
CA ASN A 608 6.41 20.01 5.33
C ASN A 608 7.75 19.76 6.05
N ASN A 609 8.33 20.79 6.68
CA ASN A 609 9.56 20.69 7.44
C ASN A 609 10.71 20.01 6.65
N CYS A 610 10.78 20.28 5.35
CA CYS A 610 11.79 19.73 4.45
C CYS A 610 12.98 20.69 4.29
N VAL A 611 14.19 20.13 4.23
CA VAL A 611 15.41 20.87 3.91
C VAL A 611 15.83 20.49 2.49
N ILE A 612 15.87 21.47 1.57
CA ILE A 612 16.34 21.27 0.20
C ILE A 612 17.53 22.20 -0.07
N SER A 613 18.73 21.65 -0.29
CA SER A 613 19.94 22.47 -0.45
C SER A 613 20.90 21.97 -1.54
N PHE A 614 21.69 22.87 -2.13
CA PHE A 614 22.68 22.52 -3.17
C PHE A 614 22.07 21.75 -4.37
N SER A 615 20.85 22.10 -4.79
CA SER A 615 20.26 21.67 -6.06
C SER A 615 20.94 22.38 -7.23
N ASN A 616 21.17 21.68 -8.35
CA ASN A 616 22.01 22.12 -9.47
C ASN A 616 23.48 22.40 -9.08
N ARG A 617 24.23 21.39 -8.60
CA ARG A 617 25.70 21.54 -8.42
C ARG A 617 26.57 20.32 -8.09
N TYR A 618 26.05 19.09 -8.02
CA TYR A 618 26.89 17.99 -7.52
C TYR A 618 27.96 17.54 -8.55
N HIS A 619 29.22 17.50 -8.10
CA HIS A 619 30.39 16.96 -8.83
C HIS A 619 30.91 17.68 -10.09
N VAL A 620 30.48 18.90 -10.41
CA VAL A 620 31.11 19.73 -11.47
C VAL A 620 32.09 20.72 -10.87
N SER A 621 33.29 20.87 -11.46
CA SER A 621 34.26 21.90 -11.04
C SER A 621 34.29 23.08 -12.04
N GLU A 622 33.94 24.27 -11.55
CA GLU A 622 34.14 25.56 -12.25
C GLU A 622 33.44 25.68 -13.62
N LYS A 623 32.28 25.02 -13.76
CA LYS A 623 31.40 25.12 -14.94
C LYS A 623 29.95 25.13 -14.50
N GLY A 624 29.26 26.24 -14.76
CA GLY A 624 27.82 26.35 -14.52
C GLY A 624 26.99 25.77 -15.64
N ASP A 625 25.87 25.16 -15.26
CA ASP A 625 24.91 24.63 -16.22
C ASP A 625 23.71 25.57 -16.50
N ASP A 626 22.48 25.06 -16.64
CA ASP A 626 21.33 25.71 -17.28
C ASP A 626 20.77 26.92 -16.49
N THR A 627 19.97 27.77 -17.15
CA THR A 627 19.24 28.87 -16.48
C THR A 627 17.97 28.41 -15.75
N ASP A 628 17.68 27.12 -15.79
CA ASP A 628 16.33 26.60 -15.65
C ASP A 628 16.24 25.35 -14.75
N GLU A 629 17.23 25.14 -13.86
CA GLU A 629 17.22 24.08 -12.85
C GLU A 629 16.97 24.67 -11.45
N GLY A 630 16.28 23.93 -10.58
CA GLY A 630 15.94 24.40 -9.24
C GLY A 630 15.69 23.30 -8.23
N ALA A 631 15.35 23.68 -7.00
CA ALA A 631 14.98 22.74 -5.95
C ALA A 631 13.70 21.98 -6.35
N VAL A 632 12.65 22.67 -6.78
CA VAL A 632 11.39 22.08 -7.24
C VAL A 632 10.95 22.74 -8.54
N ARG A 633 10.90 21.98 -9.64
CA ARG A 633 10.42 22.44 -10.95
C ARG A 633 9.33 21.51 -11.45
N ILE A 634 8.07 21.96 -11.50
CA ILE A 634 6.94 21.16 -12.00
C ILE A 634 6.23 21.91 -13.12
N ARG A 635 6.12 21.24 -14.27
CA ARG A 635 5.50 21.72 -15.50
C ARG A 635 4.21 20.95 -15.74
N GLY A 636 3.08 21.65 -15.62
CA GLY A 636 1.74 21.09 -15.59
C GLY A 636 1.22 20.74 -14.19
N ILE A 637 1.63 21.51 -13.17
CA ILE A 637 1.06 21.39 -11.81
C ILE A 637 -0.42 21.78 -11.79
N SER A 638 -1.16 21.17 -10.87
CA SER A 638 -2.59 21.37 -10.63
C SER A 638 -2.96 20.85 -9.23
N GLY A 639 -4.18 21.16 -8.77
CA GLY A 639 -4.64 20.77 -7.44
C GLY A 639 -3.95 21.58 -6.34
N THR A 640 -3.87 20.99 -5.13
CA THR A 640 -3.35 21.67 -3.94
C THR A 640 -1.83 21.57 -3.84
N VAL A 641 -1.15 22.71 -3.76
CA VAL A 641 0.26 22.82 -3.41
C VAL A 641 0.40 23.44 -2.02
N LEU A 642 1.04 22.73 -1.10
CA LEU A 642 1.31 23.21 0.26
C LEU A 642 2.81 23.12 0.55
N VAL A 643 3.42 24.23 0.96
CA VAL A 643 4.82 24.28 1.39
C VAL A 643 4.87 24.96 2.76
N THR A 644 5.34 24.24 3.78
CA THR A 644 5.26 24.64 5.19
C THR A 644 6.57 24.33 5.91
N ASP A 645 7.08 25.29 6.68
CA ASP A 645 8.30 25.16 7.52
C ASP A 645 9.54 24.66 6.75
N CYS A 646 9.60 24.90 5.45
CA CYS A 646 10.66 24.38 4.59
C CYS A 646 11.87 25.31 4.57
N THR A 647 13.08 24.74 4.49
CA THR A 647 14.32 25.50 4.25
C THR A 647 14.88 25.16 2.88
N PHE A 648 14.96 26.16 2.02
CA PHE A 648 15.60 26.10 0.72
C PHE A 648 16.90 26.92 0.77
N SER A 649 18.06 26.32 0.42
CA SER A 649 19.32 27.06 0.40
C SER A 649 20.29 26.69 -0.73
N ASP A 650 21.10 27.67 -1.14
CA ASP A 650 22.26 27.47 -2.02
C ASP A 650 21.92 26.73 -3.35
N GLY A 651 20.73 26.97 -3.90
CA GLY A 651 20.22 26.36 -5.14
C GLY A 651 20.08 27.37 -6.27
N ALA A 652 19.98 26.92 -7.52
CA ALA A 652 19.84 27.82 -8.67
C ALA A 652 18.49 28.57 -8.71
N GLN A 653 17.38 27.89 -8.47
CA GLN A 653 16.03 28.42 -8.28
C GLN A 653 15.34 27.58 -7.19
N PHE A 654 14.34 28.09 -6.45
CA PHE A 654 13.69 27.28 -5.39
C PHE A 654 12.38 26.64 -5.86
N LEU A 655 11.29 27.39 -6.01
CA LEU A 655 10.02 26.88 -6.50
C LEU A 655 9.73 27.41 -7.91
N ASP A 656 9.52 26.49 -8.85
CA ASP A 656 9.22 26.82 -10.25
C ASP A 656 8.04 26.01 -10.78
N PHE A 657 6.87 26.64 -10.77
CA PHE A 657 5.60 26.02 -11.11
C PHE A 657 5.03 26.62 -12.40
N SER A 658 4.59 25.75 -13.30
CA SER A 658 3.79 26.15 -14.47
C SER A 658 2.52 25.31 -14.51
N THR A 659 1.35 25.93 -14.59
CA THR A 659 0.07 25.20 -14.50
C THR A 659 -0.19 24.33 -15.72
N SER A 660 -0.97 23.25 -15.55
CA SER A 660 -1.51 22.53 -16.72
C SER A 660 -2.58 23.40 -17.38
N SER A 661 -2.63 23.46 -18.71
CA SER A 661 -3.36 24.48 -19.49
C SER A 661 -4.90 24.55 -19.31
N SER A 662 -5.49 23.69 -18.47
CA SER A 662 -6.93 23.63 -18.20
C SER A 662 -7.31 23.08 -16.81
N GLN A 663 -6.35 22.88 -15.90
CA GLN A 663 -6.64 22.44 -14.52
C GLN A 663 -6.09 23.46 -13.53
N ASN A 664 -6.89 23.76 -12.51
CA ASN A 664 -6.62 24.85 -11.58
C ASN A 664 -5.53 24.50 -10.57
N LEU A 665 -4.87 25.53 -10.06
CA LEU A 665 -3.87 25.48 -8.99
C LEU A 665 -4.41 26.18 -7.74
N ASP A 666 -4.23 25.57 -6.57
CA ASP A 666 -4.48 26.21 -5.27
C ASP A 666 -3.21 26.03 -4.42
N MET A 667 -2.43 27.10 -4.27
CA MET A 667 -1.08 27.08 -3.72
C MET A 667 -0.98 27.93 -2.45
N THR A 668 -0.35 27.37 -1.41
CA THR A 668 -0.04 28.06 -0.15
C THR A 668 1.41 27.77 0.28
N VAL A 669 2.16 28.81 0.64
CA VAL A 669 3.57 28.74 1.08
C VAL A 669 3.73 29.55 2.37
N GLN A 670 4.11 28.90 3.47
CA GLN A 670 4.13 29.49 4.82
C GLN A 670 5.34 29.03 5.65
N GLY A 671 5.76 29.85 6.61
CA GLY A 671 6.82 29.55 7.59
C GLY A 671 8.19 29.19 7.00
N SER A 672 8.39 29.41 5.70
CA SER A 672 9.50 28.83 4.93
C SER A 672 10.63 29.84 4.70
N MET A 673 11.87 29.33 4.64
CA MET A 673 13.08 30.10 4.39
C MET A 673 13.61 29.82 2.99
N PHE A 674 13.83 30.88 2.22
CA PHE A 674 14.42 30.88 0.87
C PHE A 674 15.72 31.68 0.91
N ASN A 675 16.84 30.99 1.16
CA ASN A 675 18.13 31.60 1.45
C ASN A 675 19.13 31.38 0.32
N ARG A 676 19.49 32.46 -0.39
CA ARG A 676 20.53 32.53 -1.40
C ARG A 676 20.30 31.60 -2.60
N THR A 677 19.65 32.12 -3.63
CA THR A 677 19.71 31.49 -4.96
C THR A 677 21.05 31.81 -5.62
N ILE A 678 21.81 30.80 -6.08
CA ILE A 678 23.15 30.96 -6.67
C ILE A 678 23.35 30.11 -7.91
N LYS A 679 24.19 30.60 -8.82
CA LYS A 679 24.68 29.84 -9.98
C LYS A 679 26.22 29.91 -10.02
N GLU A 680 26.89 28.99 -10.73
CA GLU A 680 28.37 28.94 -10.74
C GLU A 680 28.99 30.21 -11.36
N PHE A 681 30.05 30.71 -10.74
CA PHE A 681 30.90 31.79 -11.24
C PHE A 681 32.30 31.26 -11.57
N ALA A 682 32.80 31.56 -12.78
CA ALA A 682 34.20 31.35 -13.13
C ALA A 682 34.92 32.71 -13.23
N CYS A 683 35.90 32.97 -12.37
CA CYS A 683 36.63 34.24 -12.38
C CYS A 683 37.29 34.49 -13.75
N GLY A 684 36.90 35.57 -14.44
CA GLY A 684 37.40 35.91 -15.78
C GLY A 684 36.54 35.42 -16.96
N SER A 685 35.40 34.77 -16.71
CA SER A 685 34.35 34.59 -17.72
C SER A 685 33.63 35.92 -17.99
N PRO A 686 33.39 36.32 -19.25
CA PRO A 686 32.56 37.48 -19.58
C PRO A 686 31.05 37.22 -19.36
N THR A 687 30.67 35.97 -19.11
CA THR A 687 29.32 35.55 -18.75
C THR A 687 29.36 35.08 -17.30
N VAL A 688 28.99 35.97 -16.39
CA VAL A 688 28.64 35.66 -15.01
C VAL A 688 27.18 35.22 -14.98
N ASN A 689 26.94 34.05 -14.41
CA ASN A 689 25.64 33.40 -14.38
C ASN A 689 24.94 33.78 -13.06
N VAL A 690 23.75 34.37 -13.11
CA VAL A 690 22.93 34.66 -11.91
C VAL A 690 22.13 33.42 -11.47
N GLY A 691 21.79 33.35 -10.18
CA GLY A 691 20.69 32.52 -9.71
C GLY A 691 19.34 33.05 -10.22
N GLY A 692 18.33 32.19 -10.23
CA GLY A 692 16.98 32.49 -10.66
C GLY A 692 16.12 33.13 -9.55
N ARG A 693 14.91 32.58 -9.39
CA ARG A 693 13.83 33.12 -8.55
C ARG A 693 13.70 32.34 -7.23
N GLY A 694 13.15 32.96 -6.20
CA GLY A 694 12.65 32.26 -5.02
C GLY A 694 11.44 31.41 -5.39
N ILE A 695 10.30 32.05 -5.61
CA ILE A 695 9.06 31.44 -6.10
C ILE A 695 8.75 31.97 -7.50
N SER A 696 8.37 31.08 -8.41
CA SER A 696 7.93 31.38 -9.77
C SER A 696 6.66 30.60 -10.06
N VAL A 697 5.56 31.30 -10.41
CA VAL A 697 4.30 30.68 -10.85
C VAL A 697 3.90 31.24 -12.21
N SER A 698 3.79 30.33 -13.17
CA SER A 698 3.42 30.54 -14.58
C SER A 698 2.04 29.94 -14.82
N VAL A 699 1.09 30.72 -15.34
CA VAL A 699 -0.29 30.27 -15.57
C VAL A 699 -0.60 30.18 -17.06
N ASN A 700 -0.95 28.97 -17.51
CA ASN A 700 -1.18 28.63 -18.91
C ASN A 700 -2.65 28.55 -19.31
N GLY A 701 -2.96 28.96 -20.54
CA GLY A 701 -4.21 28.61 -21.24
C GLY A 701 -5.46 29.14 -20.55
N SER A 702 -6.29 28.25 -20.01
CA SER A 702 -7.53 28.59 -19.30
C SER A 702 -7.57 28.04 -17.87
N ALA A 703 -6.41 27.79 -17.26
CA ALA A 703 -6.32 27.36 -15.87
C ALA A 703 -6.38 28.56 -14.93
N ASN A 704 -7.17 28.45 -13.86
CA ASN A 704 -7.19 29.45 -12.80
C ASN A 704 -6.16 29.08 -11.72
N ALA A 705 -5.56 30.07 -11.07
CA ALA A 705 -4.60 29.87 -9.99
C ALA A 705 -4.94 30.75 -8.78
N VAL A 706 -4.91 30.17 -7.58
CA VAL A 706 -4.87 30.94 -6.33
C VAL A 706 -3.51 30.70 -5.68
N VAL A 707 -2.79 31.77 -5.35
CA VAL A 707 -1.43 31.71 -4.80
C VAL A 707 -1.33 32.54 -3.53
N ARG A 708 -1.07 31.89 -2.40
CA ARG A 708 -0.91 32.50 -1.08
C ARG A 708 0.52 32.31 -0.59
N VAL A 709 1.20 33.39 -0.24
CA VAL A 709 2.58 33.37 0.26
C VAL A 709 2.65 34.19 1.55
N GLY A 710 2.92 33.50 2.65
CA GLY A 710 2.89 34.04 4.01
C GLY A 710 1.49 33.96 4.61
N ASP A 711 1.07 34.91 5.43
CA ASP A 711 -0.21 34.85 6.14
C ASP A 711 -1.34 35.65 5.47
N PRO A 712 -2.20 35.03 4.64
CA PRO A 712 -3.33 35.72 4.03
C PRO A 712 -4.43 36.13 5.02
N ALA A 713 -4.41 35.65 6.26
CA ALA A 713 -5.36 36.04 7.31
C ALA A 713 -4.83 37.17 8.21
N GLU A 714 -3.57 37.57 8.03
CA GLU A 714 -2.87 38.63 8.79
C GLU A 714 -2.91 38.46 10.33
N SER A 715 -3.04 37.23 10.79
CA SER A 715 -3.32 36.82 12.17
C SER A 715 -2.13 36.27 12.96
N ASP A 716 -1.10 35.74 12.28
CA ASP A 716 0.10 35.16 12.89
C ASP A 716 1.37 35.48 12.08
N ASP A 717 2.29 36.25 12.68
CA ASP A 717 3.60 36.59 12.10
C ASP A 717 4.47 35.35 11.82
N ASN A 718 4.27 34.23 12.51
CA ASN A 718 5.08 33.02 12.34
C ASN A 718 4.81 32.29 11.02
N LEU A 719 3.68 32.56 10.36
CA LEU A 719 3.34 31.99 9.05
C LEU A 719 4.05 32.72 7.89
N GLY A 720 4.70 33.85 8.15
CA GLY A 720 5.51 34.60 7.20
C GLY A 720 6.70 33.80 6.64
N ASN A 721 7.11 34.10 5.40
CA ASN A 721 8.31 33.50 4.80
C ASN A 721 9.48 34.49 4.81
N SER A 722 10.70 33.97 4.86
CA SER A 722 11.93 34.76 4.81
C SER A 722 12.70 34.49 3.51
N PHE A 723 12.94 35.54 2.75
CA PHE A 723 13.62 35.52 1.45
C PHE A 723 14.93 36.32 1.55
N LEU A 724 16.05 35.63 1.73
CA LEU A 724 17.37 36.22 1.97
C LEU A 724 18.27 36.09 0.74
N ASN A 725 18.80 37.20 0.23
CA ASN A 725 19.80 37.23 -0.86
C ASN A 725 19.39 36.46 -2.15
N ASN A 726 18.14 36.60 -2.59
CA ASN A 726 17.70 36.03 -3.87
C ASN A 726 18.20 36.85 -5.07
N ALA A 727 18.61 36.14 -6.12
CA ALA A 727 19.42 36.67 -7.20
C ALA A 727 18.64 37.51 -8.22
N THR A 728 17.52 36.99 -8.73
CA THR A 728 16.70 37.70 -9.73
C THR A 728 15.42 38.29 -9.13
N ALA A 729 14.66 37.50 -8.38
CA ALA A 729 13.47 37.95 -7.65
C ALA A 729 13.11 36.95 -6.55
N SER A 730 12.49 37.42 -5.47
CA SER A 730 11.99 36.54 -4.41
C SER A 730 10.66 35.88 -4.81
N ILE A 731 9.75 36.61 -5.46
CA ILE A 731 8.49 36.06 -5.99
C ILE A 731 8.23 36.62 -7.39
N VAL A 732 7.84 35.75 -8.33
CA VAL A 732 7.32 36.12 -9.66
C VAL A 732 6.05 35.34 -9.97
N ILE A 733 4.93 36.02 -10.24
CA ILE A 733 3.65 35.38 -10.62
C ILE A 733 3.12 36.03 -11.88
N PHE A 734 2.88 35.24 -12.93
CA PHE A 734 2.57 35.76 -14.25
C PHE A 734 1.67 34.86 -15.11
N HIS A 735 0.90 35.50 -15.99
CA HIS A 735 0.27 34.84 -17.12
C HIS A 735 1.31 34.54 -18.20
N GLU A 736 1.27 33.34 -18.76
CA GLU A 736 1.96 33.07 -20.03
C GLU A 736 1.23 33.76 -21.20
N THR A 737 1.93 34.00 -22.31
CA THR A 737 1.34 34.65 -23.50
C THR A 737 0.04 33.97 -23.94
N ASP A 738 -0.98 34.76 -24.25
CA ASP A 738 -2.34 34.29 -24.60
C ASP A 738 -3.11 33.58 -23.46
N ALA A 739 -2.61 33.51 -22.22
CA ALA A 739 -3.35 32.91 -21.10
C ALA A 739 -4.55 33.78 -20.67
N THR A 740 -5.65 33.10 -20.32
CA THR A 740 -7.00 33.67 -20.12
C THR A 740 -7.68 33.23 -18.83
N GLY A 741 -7.10 32.29 -18.08
CA GLY A 741 -7.61 31.91 -16.76
C GLY A 741 -7.29 32.97 -15.71
N ASP A 742 -8.01 32.94 -14.59
CA ASP A 742 -7.91 33.97 -13.55
C ASP A 742 -6.76 33.67 -12.56
N ILE A 743 -6.13 34.72 -12.02
CA ILE A 743 -5.09 34.59 -10.98
C ILE A 743 -5.45 35.44 -9.76
N ASP A 744 -5.60 34.79 -8.62
CA ASP A 744 -5.76 35.44 -7.31
C ASP A 744 -4.45 35.31 -6.52
N VAL A 745 -3.89 36.41 -6.03
CA VAL A 745 -2.61 36.44 -5.31
C VAL A 745 -2.75 37.11 -3.95
N VAL A 746 -2.23 36.47 -2.90
CA VAL A 746 -2.00 37.13 -1.60
C VAL A 746 -0.56 36.91 -1.18
N ILE A 747 0.19 38.00 -1.01
CA ILE A 747 1.56 37.99 -0.48
C ILE A 747 1.52 38.84 0.78
N SER A 748 1.57 38.20 1.95
CA SER A 748 1.44 38.92 3.23
C SER A 748 2.38 38.43 4.33
N ARG A 749 2.86 39.34 5.18
CA ARG A 749 3.81 39.08 6.28
C ARG A 749 5.12 38.40 5.86
N ASN A 750 5.70 38.74 4.71
CA ASN A 750 6.98 38.18 4.27
C ASN A 750 8.16 39.16 4.44
N ASP A 751 9.32 38.62 4.81
CA ASP A 751 10.60 39.33 4.85
C ASP A 751 11.36 39.12 3.53
N PHE A 752 11.63 40.21 2.80
CA PHE A 752 12.49 40.24 1.63
C PHE A 752 13.77 41.03 1.95
N ILE A 753 14.90 40.35 2.14
CA ILE A 753 16.13 40.95 2.69
C ILE A 753 17.30 40.69 1.75
N ILE A 754 18.03 41.75 1.40
CA ILE A 754 19.35 41.67 0.75
C ILE A 754 20.39 42.28 1.70
N ASP A 755 21.26 41.45 2.27
CA ASP A 755 22.35 41.90 3.17
C ASP A 755 23.76 41.66 2.58
N ASP A 756 23.85 41.00 1.42
CA ASP A 756 25.09 40.73 0.69
C ASP A 756 25.13 41.43 -0.67
N HIS A 757 25.47 42.71 -0.66
CA HIS A 757 25.76 43.51 -1.85
C HIS A 757 27.19 43.33 -2.38
N LEU A 758 28.00 42.44 -1.80
CA LEU A 758 29.46 42.51 -1.89
C LEU A 758 30.17 41.23 -2.37
N THR A 759 29.64 40.03 -2.12
CA THR A 759 30.41 38.80 -2.36
C THR A 759 30.32 38.27 -3.80
N GLY A 760 31.12 38.90 -4.68
CA GLY A 760 31.83 38.12 -5.68
C GLY A 760 32.64 36.99 -4.98
N PRO A 761 32.76 35.77 -5.56
CA PRO A 761 33.35 34.64 -4.86
C PRO A 761 34.78 34.90 -4.34
N PRO A 762 35.18 34.30 -3.20
CA PRO A 762 36.52 34.44 -2.65
C PRO A 762 37.61 34.06 -3.66
N GLY A 763 38.31 35.06 -4.22
CA GLY A 763 39.42 34.87 -5.16
C GLY A 763 39.30 35.57 -6.51
N CYS A 764 38.12 36.09 -6.88
CA CYS A 764 38.01 36.94 -8.08
C CYS A 764 38.60 38.35 -7.83
N ALA A 765 39.02 39.04 -8.89
CA ALA A 765 39.56 40.39 -8.79
C ALA A 765 38.46 41.45 -8.67
N THR A 766 38.61 42.38 -7.72
CA THR A 766 37.74 43.55 -7.54
C THR A 766 37.61 44.37 -8.84
N GLY A 767 36.39 44.78 -9.19
CA GLY A 767 36.11 45.59 -10.38
C GLY A 767 35.99 44.81 -11.71
N THR A 768 35.52 43.56 -11.68
CA THR A 768 35.30 42.74 -12.90
C THR A 768 33.86 42.26 -13.12
N PHE A 769 32.90 42.79 -12.35
CA PHE A 769 31.51 42.33 -12.37
C PHE A 769 30.56 43.33 -13.04
N SER A 770 29.74 42.84 -13.96
CA SER A 770 28.54 43.54 -14.44
C SER A 770 27.33 43.08 -13.64
N PHE A 771 26.74 43.96 -12.82
CA PHE A 771 25.33 43.93 -12.34
C PHE A 771 24.72 42.60 -11.82
N ASN A 772 25.53 41.67 -11.30
CA ASN A 772 25.09 40.32 -10.86
C ASN A 772 24.99 40.16 -9.33
N PHE A 773 24.52 41.19 -8.61
CA PHE A 773 24.26 41.10 -7.16
C PHE A 773 22.84 40.58 -6.88
N PRO A 774 22.53 40.11 -5.66
CA PRO A 774 21.17 39.71 -5.28
C PRO A 774 20.15 40.85 -5.42
N GLN A 775 19.20 40.71 -6.34
CA GLN A 775 18.24 41.77 -6.67
C GLN A 775 17.00 41.77 -5.74
N GLY A 776 16.45 40.59 -5.42
CA GLY A 776 15.31 40.40 -4.50
C GLY A 776 13.93 40.85 -5.03
N GLY A 777 12.98 41.05 -4.12
CA GLY A 777 11.70 41.71 -4.43
C GLY A 777 10.60 40.84 -5.06
N VAL A 778 9.48 41.49 -5.41
CA VAL A 778 8.25 40.87 -5.93
C VAL A 778 7.90 41.43 -7.31
N SER A 779 7.67 40.54 -8.29
CA SER A 779 7.25 40.90 -9.66
C SER A 779 5.92 40.22 -10.03
N LEU A 780 4.91 41.03 -10.33
CA LEU A 780 3.58 40.54 -10.76
C LEU A 780 3.30 40.98 -12.20
N ASN A 781 3.01 40.04 -13.10
CA ASN A 781 2.88 40.33 -14.52
C ASN A 781 1.55 39.80 -15.11
N PRO A 782 0.46 40.58 -15.06
CA PRO A 782 -0.84 40.22 -15.63
C PRO A 782 -0.88 40.13 -17.17
N GLY A 783 -1.66 39.18 -17.68
CA GLY A 783 -1.97 38.94 -19.10
C GLY A 783 -3.43 39.25 -19.44
N LYS A 784 -4.13 38.29 -20.10
CA LYS A 784 -5.52 38.50 -20.61
C LYS A 784 -6.63 38.02 -19.67
N GLY A 785 -6.32 37.25 -18.64
CA GLY A 785 -7.29 36.86 -17.62
C GLY A 785 -7.64 38.01 -16.68
N ASN A 786 -8.45 37.73 -15.66
CA ASN A 786 -8.52 38.60 -14.49
C ASN A 786 -7.28 38.33 -13.60
N TYR A 787 -6.75 39.36 -12.96
CA TYR A 787 -5.61 39.24 -12.04
C TYR A 787 -5.89 40.10 -10.80
N GLU A 788 -6.23 39.48 -9.68
CA GLU A 788 -6.43 40.19 -8.40
C GLU A 788 -5.24 39.92 -7.48
N ALA A 789 -4.69 40.94 -6.84
CA ALA A 789 -3.58 40.76 -5.89
C ALA A 789 -3.66 41.67 -4.64
N ILE A 790 -3.39 41.07 -3.48
CA ILE A 790 -3.13 41.77 -2.21
C ILE A 790 -1.65 41.61 -1.87
N LEU A 791 -0.99 42.73 -1.54
CA LEU A 791 0.36 42.77 -0.99
C LEU A 791 0.32 43.54 0.32
N SER A 792 0.52 42.88 1.45
CA SER A 792 0.30 43.51 2.75
C SER A 792 1.28 43.10 3.84
N HIS A 793 1.60 44.02 4.75
CA HIS A 793 2.47 43.72 5.90
C HIS A 793 3.84 43.10 5.54
N ASN A 794 4.35 43.28 4.31
CA ASN A 794 5.64 42.74 3.89
C ASN A 794 6.76 43.75 4.11
N LYS A 795 7.96 43.24 4.40
CA LYS A 795 9.16 44.05 4.57
C LYS A 795 10.14 43.84 3.41
N PHE A 796 10.54 44.93 2.76
CA PHE A 796 11.54 44.96 1.69
C PHE A 796 12.77 45.71 2.19
N ASP A 797 13.80 45.00 2.64
CA ASP A 797 15.02 45.56 3.24
C ASP A 797 16.19 45.46 2.27
N GLN A 798 16.66 46.60 1.76
CA GLN A 798 17.82 46.74 0.86
C GLN A 798 17.71 45.96 -0.47
N VAL A 799 16.49 45.54 -0.82
CA VAL A 799 16.12 44.98 -2.13
C VAL A 799 16.44 46.00 -3.23
N MET A 800 17.01 45.53 -4.34
CA MET A 800 17.41 46.40 -5.45
C MET A 800 16.28 46.58 -6.47
N HIS A 801 15.87 45.49 -7.13
CA HIS A 801 14.75 45.47 -8.07
C HIS A 801 14.22 44.05 -8.30
N ALA A 802 12.93 43.91 -8.60
CA ALA A 802 12.35 42.60 -8.92
C ALA A 802 12.50 42.24 -10.41
N ALA A 803 13.24 41.18 -10.72
CA ALA A 803 13.32 40.52 -12.04
C ALA A 803 13.63 41.43 -13.24
N GLY A 804 14.58 42.36 -13.09
CA GLY A 804 14.90 43.36 -14.13
C GLY A 804 13.89 44.50 -14.26
N GLY A 805 12.99 44.65 -13.28
CA GLY A 805 12.27 45.89 -13.01
C GLY A 805 13.19 47.02 -12.53
N LEU A 806 12.61 48.09 -11.98
CA LEU A 806 13.35 49.16 -11.26
C LEU A 806 12.77 49.38 -9.85
N GLY A 807 11.90 48.47 -9.38
CA GLY A 807 11.20 48.58 -8.11
C GLY A 807 11.39 47.35 -7.24
N GLN A 808 11.52 47.51 -5.92
CA GLN A 808 11.45 46.41 -4.94
C GLN A 808 10.15 45.61 -5.10
N PHE A 809 9.03 46.32 -5.33
CA PHE A 809 7.82 45.79 -5.95
C PHE A 809 7.73 46.28 -7.41
N THR A 810 7.49 45.37 -8.35
CA THR A 810 7.28 45.71 -9.76
C THR A 810 6.00 45.04 -10.28
N MET A 811 5.15 45.81 -10.95
CA MET A 811 3.95 45.33 -11.64
C MET A 811 4.03 45.66 -13.13
N THR A 812 3.87 44.67 -14.01
CA THR A 812 3.79 44.87 -15.48
C THR A 812 2.59 44.14 -16.06
N ALA A 813 1.47 44.84 -16.25
CA ALA A 813 0.33 44.32 -16.99
C ALA A 813 0.56 44.60 -18.48
N ASP A 814 0.60 43.58 -19.34
CA ASP A 814 1.07 43.71 -20.74
C ASP A 814 0.03 43.33 -21.82
N GLU A 815 -1.15 42.82 -21.43
CA GLU A 815 -2.16 42.34 -22.38
C GLU A 815 -3.59 42.81 -22.02
N ASN A 816 -4.57 42.50 -22.88
CA ASN A 816 -5.93 43.08 -22.82
C ASN A 816 -6.84 42.52 -21.69
N GLY A 817 -6.27 42.13 -20.55
CA GLY A 817 -6.99 41.64 -19.38
C GLY A 817 -7.47 42.75 -18.46
N THR A 818 -7.97 42.35 -17.28
CA THR A 818 -8.25 43.27 -16.18
C THR A 818 -7.40 42.91 -14.98
N SER A 819 -6.95 43.92 -14.23
CA SER A 819 -6.11 43.67 -13.05
C SER A 819 -6.44 44.62 -11.92
N GLU A 820 -6.53 44.09 -10.71
CA GLU A 820 -6.87 44.85 -9.51
C GLU A 820 -5.83 44.57 -8.42
N PHE A 821 -5.30 45.63 -7.79
CA PHE A 821 -4.26 45.51 -6.76
C PHE A 821 -4.58 46.33 -5.52
N TYR A 822 -4.40 45.74 -4.33
CA TYR A 822 -4.40 46.43 -3.05
C TYR A 822 -3.05 46.21 -2.35
N ILE A 823 -2.33 47.30 -2.09
CA ILE A 823 -0.99 47.30 -1.51
C ILE A 823 -1.05 48.14 -0.24
N HIS A 824 -0.92 47.52 0.94
CA HIS A 824 -1.07 48.26 2.21
C HIS A 824 -0.13 47.78 3.33
N ASP A 825 0.18 48.65 4.28
CA ASP A 825 1.01 48.34 5.46
C ASP A 825 2.39 47.71 5.16
N ASN A 826 2.95 47.89 3.95
CA ASN A 826 4.27 47.36 3.60
C ASN A 826 5.40 48.32 4.03
N GLU A 827 6.58 47.77 4.35
CA GLU A 827 7.79 48.53 4.66
C GLU A 827 8.79 48.45 3.48
N PHE A 828 8.98 49.55 2.75
CA PHE A 828 10.01 49.69 1.72
C PHE A 828 11.23 50.41 2.28
N ILE A 829 12.29 49.66 2.56
CA ILE A 829 13.47 50.13 3.28
C ILE A 829 14.69 50.08 2.36
N LEU A 830 15.36 51.23 2.25
CA LEU A 830 16.64 51.39 1.55
C LEU A 830 16.62 50.82 0.11
N PRO A 831 15.66 51.19 -0.75
CA PRO A 831 15.61 50.72 -2.14
C PRO A 831 16.85 51.15 -2.92
N TRP A 832 17.46 50.27 -3.71
CA TRP A 832 18.64 50.63 -4.51
C TRP A 832 18.25 51.41 -5.78
N ASP A 833 17.26 50.90 -6.53
CA ASP A 833 16.62 51.64 -7.62
C ASP A 833 15.45 52.46 -7.04
N GLY A 834 14.23 51.96 -7.10
CA GLY A 834 13.05 52.57 -6.47
C GLY A 834 12.27 51.57 -5.61
N PRO A 835 11.32 52.02 -4.77
CA PRO A 835 10.51 51.11 -3.96
C PRO A 835 9.46 50.38 -4.80
N VAL A 836 8.79 51.11 -5.72
CA VAL A 836 7.65 50.62 -6.50
C VAL A 836 7.76 51.07 -7.94
N ARG A 837 7.50 50.14 -8.87
CA ARG A 837 7.30 50.43 -10.29
C ARG A 837 6.02 49.79 -10.82
N VAL A 838 5.12 50.62 -11.33
CA VAL A 838 3.87 50.22 -11.98
C VAL A 838 3.97 50.50 -13.48
N LEU A 839 3.69 49.50 -14.31
CA LEU A 839 3.60 49.63 -15.76
C LEU A 839 2.31 48.99 -16.27
N ALA A 840 1.44 49.79 -16.88
CA ALA A 840 0.31 49.33 -17.69
C ALA A 840 0.66 49.47 -19.18
N ASP A 841 0.73 48.33 -19.86
CA ASP A 841 1.13 48.12 -21.24
C ASP A 841 0.06 47.29 -21.98
N GLY A 842 -0.01 47.37 -23.30
CA GLY A 842 -1.14 46.80 -24.08
C GLY A 842 -2.51 47.46 -23.78
N ASN A 843 -3.63 46.94 -24.29
CA ASN A 843 -4.96 47.56 -24.09
C ASN A 843 -5.71 47.02 -22.85
N GLY A 844 -4.99 46.65 -21.79
CA GLY A 844 -5.58 46.19 -20.52
C GLY A 844 -6.12 47.34 -19.65
N THR A 845 -6.91 46.98 -18.63
CA THR A 845 -7.39 47.93 -17.61
C THR A 845 -6.90 47.51 -16.22
N CYS A 846 -6.11 48.38 -15.57
CA CYS A 846 -5.61 48.18 -14.22
C CYS A 846 -6.27 49.16 -13.23
N ALA A 847 -6.66 48.67 -12.06
CA ALA A 847 -7.13 49.44 -10.91
C ALA A 847 -6.23 49.18 -9.69
N MET A 848 -5.76 50.21 -9.01
CA MET A 848 -4.84 50.06 -7.87
C MET A 848 -5.22 50.95 -6.68
N LEU A 849 -5.07 50.41 -5.48
CA LEU A 849 -5.10 51.15 -4.21
C LEU A 849 -3.80 50.89 -3.45
N PHE A 850 -3.09 51.97 -3.12
CA PHE A 850 -2.00 52.00 -2.15
C PHE A 850 -2.50 52.72 -0.89
N GLU A 851 -2.30 52.12 0.28
CA GLU A 851 -2.77 52.65 1.57
C GLU A 851 -1.75 52.38 2.69
N ASP A 852 -1.38 53.40 3.46
CA ASP A 852 -0.55 53.27 4.69
C ASP A 852 0.81 52.54 4.49
N ASN A 853 1.41 52.56 3.29
CA ASN A 853 2.74 52.00 3.07
C ASN A 853 3.85 52.95 3.56
N THR A 854 4.95 52.38 4.08
CA THR A 854 6.06 53.16 4.63
C THR A 854 7.31 53.08 3.76
N TYR A 855 7.99 54.22 3.60
CA TYR A 855 9.19 54.35 2.78
C TYR A 855 10.35 54.92 3.62
N THR A 856 11.38 54.10 3.86
CA THR A 856 12.56 54.49 4.64
C THR A 856 13.77 54.65 3.73
N ASP A 857 14.18 55.89 3.52
CA ASP A 857 15.38 56.24 2.75
C ASP A 857 16.67 56.27 3.61
N GLY A 858 17.82 56.12 2.96
CA GLY A 858 19.15 56.15 3.54
C GLY A 858 20.20 55.54 2.60
N MET A 859 21.48 55.62 2.98
CA MET A 859 22.57 55.14 2.14
C MET A 859 22.67 53.60 2.20
N VAL A 860 22.39 52.92 1.08
CA VAL A 860 22.77 51.50 0.90
C VAL A 860 24.28 51.43 0.65
N GLY A 861 24.98 50.56 1.39
CA GLY A 861 26.43 50.49 1.33
C GLY A 861 27.14 51.72 1.89
N GLY A 862 28.47 51.72 1.86
CA GLY A 862 29.28 52.82 2.36
C GLY A 862 30.57 53.01 1.55
N MET A 863 30.58 53.97 0.63
CA MET A 863 31.68 54.65 -0.11
C MET A 863 32.92 53.84 -0.58
N GLY A 864 33.04 52.55 -0.29
CA GLY A 864 34.16 51.68 -0.64
C GLY A 864 33.72 50.30 -1.16
N ASP A 865 32.42 50.06 -1.23
CA ASP A 865 31.75 48.98 -1.95
C ASP A 865 31.47 49.39 -3.41
N ASP A 866 31.01 50.62 -3.64
CA ASP A 866 31.00 51.24 -4.98
C ASP A 866 32.44 51.58 -5.42
N LEU A 867 33.10 50.62 -6.06
CA LEU A 867 34.47 50.76 -6.53
C LEU A 867 34.62 51.51 -7.86
N ASP A 868 33.52 51.90 -8.53
CA ASP A 868 33.57 52.51 -9.87
C ASP A 868 32.79 53.85 -10.01
N MET A 869 31.93 54.26 -9.07
CA MET A 869 31.26 55.57 -9.10
C MET A 869 31.54 56.45 -7.86
N PRO A 870 31.94 57.74 -8.06
CA PRO A 870 32.23 58.67 -6.97
C PRO A 870 31.00 59.41 -6.40
N TYR A 871 29.81 58.85 -6.60
CA TYR A 871 28.50 59.38 -6.19
C TYR A 871 27.66 58.23 -5.63
N PRO A 872 26.62 58.48 -4.82
CA PRO A 872 25.62 57.46 -4.49
C PRO A 872 25.02 56.85 -5.76
N SER A 873 24.46 55.64 -5.67
CA SER A 873 23.58 55.16 -6.73
C SER A 873 22.31 56.03 -6.79
N PRO A 874 21.81 56.36 -7.99
CA PRO A 874 20.67 57.25 -8.12
C PRO A 874 19.39 56.53 -7.70
N PHE A 875 18.84 56.91 -6.54
CA PHE A 875 17.51 56.48 -6.12
C PHE A 875 16.46 56.98 -7.13
N ASN A 876 15.72 56.04 -7.71
CA ASN A 876 14.61 56.30 -8.59
C ASN A 876 13.34 56.62 -7.77
N PRO A 877 12.46 57.51 -8.27
CA PRO A 877 11.15 57.77 -7.65
C PRO A 877 10.25 56.54 -7.57
N PHE A 878 9.15 56.67 -6.85
CA PHE A 878 7.97 55.84 -7.09
C PHE A 878 7.50 56.07 -8.54
N GLN A 879 7.46 55.01 -9.38
CA GLN A 879 7.23 55.14 -10.83
C GLN A 879 5.89 54.55 -11.27
N VAL A 880 5.11 55.32 -12.04
CA VAL A 880 3.81 54.89 -12.60
C VAL A 880 3.71 55.21 -14.10
N PHE A 881 3.76 54.20 -14.96
CA PHE A 881 3.84 54.38 -16.41
C PHE A 881 2.67 53.72 -17.15
N VAL A 882 2.17 54.40 -18.19
CA VAL A 882 1.13 53.86 -19.09
C VAL A 882 1.52 54.02 -20.56
N ARG A 883 1.58 52.89 -21.29
CA ARG A 883 1.98 52.84 -22.70
C ARG A 883 1.16 51.85 -23.55
N ASN A 884 1.38 51.88 -24.86
CA ASN A 884 0.81 51.02 -25.92
C ASN A 884 -0.70 50.68 -25.87
N GLY A 885 -1.54 51.58 -25.34
CA GLY A 885 -2.99 51.41 -25.24
C GLY A 885 -3.51 51.27 -23.81
N GLY A 886 -2.63 51.28 -22.80
CA GLY A 886 -2.96 50.95 -21.42
C GLY A 886 -3.94 51.90 -20.77
N SER A 887 -4.69 51.38 -19.81
CA SER A 887 -5.55 52.16 -18.92
C SER A 887 -5.22 51.85 -17.46
N LEU A 888 -4.91 52.87 -16.67
CA LEU A 888 -4.64 52.76 -15.23
C LEU A 888 -5.48 53.77 -14.43
N ASP A 889 -6.29 53.27 -13.51
CA ASP A 889 -6.92 54.05 -12.45
C ASP A 889 -6.17 53.71 -11.13
N ILE A 890 -5.53 54.68 -10.48
CA ILE A 890 -4.74 54.47 -9.25
C ILE A 890 -5.13 55.46 -8.15
N THR A 891 -5.28 54.95 -6.93
CA THR A 891 -5.46 55.73 -5.70
C THR A 891 -4.28 55.47 -4.78
N LEU A 892 -3.70 56.54 -4.24
CA LEU A 892 -2.63 56.54 -3.25
C LEU A 892 -3.17 57.28 -2.02
N LYS A 893 -3.12 56.67 -0.85
CA LYS A 893 -3.70 57.19 0.39
C LYS A 893 -2.74 57.02 1.57
N ASP A 894 -2.50 58.09 2.31
CA ASP A 894 -1.61 58.10 3.49
C ASP A 894 -0.16 57.65 3.16
N GLU A 895 0.30 57.98 1.95
CA GLU A 895 1.61 57.58 1.40
C GLU A 895 2.66 58.71 1.54
N ASP A 896 3.73 58.46 2.32
CA ASP A 896 4.88 59.36 2.47
C ASP A 896 6.05 58.91 1.57
N PHE A 897 6.09 59.37 0.31
CA PHE A 897 7.06 58.93 -0.71
C PHE A 897 8.53 59.23 -0.34
N PRO A 898 9.50 58.42 -0.83
CA PRO A 898 10.92 58.57 -0.46
C PRO A 898 11.58 59.84 -1.04
N LEU A 899 12.77 60.14 -0.52
CA LEU A 899 13.67 61.15 -1.08
C LEU A 899 14.44 60.56 -2.29
N PRO A 900 14.46 61.21 -3.47
CA PRO A 900 15.41 60.89 -4.54
C PRO A 900 16.85 61.35 -4.20
N ASP A 901 17.86 60.78 -4.85
CA ASP A 901 19.27 61.19 -4.66
C ASP A 901 19.53 62.60 -5.27
N PRO A 902 20.07 63.59 -4.53
CA PRO A 902 20.28 64.98 -4.96
C PRO A 902 21.41 65.21 -6.01
N ALA A 903 21.63 64.29 -6.94
CA ALA A 903 22.71 64.33 -7.95
C ALA A 903 22.25 64.37 -9.44
N GLY A 904 20.94 64.30 -9.73
CA GLY A 904 20.34 64.18 -11.06
C GLY A 904 19.47 65.38 -11.52
N PRO A 905 19.46 65.74 -12.81
CA PRO A 905 18.59 66.81 -13.31
C PRO A 905 17.15 66.31 -13.52
N GLY A 906 16.25 66.54 -12.56
CA GLY A 906 14.81 66.22 -12.69
C GLY A 906 14.18 65.52 -11.48
N GLU A 907 14.90 65.44 -10.35
CA GLU A 907 14.49 64.79 -9.10
C GLU A 907 13.06 65.14 -8.67
N SER A 908 12.25 64.10 -8.49
CA SER A 908 10.94 64.10 -7.83
C SER A 908 10.85 62.83 -6.98
N SER A 909 9.98 62.81 -5.97
CA SER A 909 9.74 61.61 -5.15
C SER A 909 8.78 60.63 -5.84
N PHE A 910 7.96 61.13 -6.78
CA PHE A 910 6.97 60.39 -7.53
C PHE A 910 6.95 60.86 -8.98
N ASP A 911 7.03 59.92 -9.91
CA ASP A 911 7.05 60.13 -11.36
C ASP A 911 5.91 59.35 -12.01
N ALA A 912 5.11 60.02 -12.85
CA ALA A 912 4.14 59.34 -13.70
C ALA A 912 4.12 59.85 -15.15
N GLU A 913 4.21 58.90 -16.09
CA GLU A 913 4.32 59.15 -17.53
C GLU A 913 3.25 58.42 -18.34
N VAL A 914 2.66 59.12 -19.32
CA VAL A 914 1.73 58.57 -20.30
C VAL A 914 2.31 58.71 -21.72
N GLN A 915 2.88 57.63 -22.27
CA GLN A 915 3.88 57.69 -23.35
C GLN A 915 3.34 57.80 -24.80
N THR A 916 2.16 57.25 -25.11
CA THR A 916 1.75 56.96 -26.51
C THR A 916 0.26 57.15 -26.77
N SER A 917 -0.13 57.46 -28.02
CA SER A 917 -1.52 57.74 -28.35
C SER A 917 -2.47 56.57 -28.05
N GLY A 918 -3.56 56.85 -27.32
CA GLY A 918 -4.59 55.87 -26.95
C GLY A 918 -4.67 55.57 -25.45
N ASN A 919 -3.61 55.86 -24.70
CA ASN A 919 -3.49 55.56 -23.28
C ASN A 919 -4.40 56.43 -22.39
N SER A 920 -4.74 55.90 -21.22
CA SER A 920 -5.48 56.58 -20.17
C SER A 920 -4.86 56.35 -18.78
N MET A 921 -4.71 57.43 -18.00
CA MET A 921 -4.29 57.39 -16.61
C MET A 921 -5.19 58.29 -15.78
N ARG A 922 -5.65 57.82 -14.62
CA ARG A 922 -6.33 58.62 -13.59
C ARG A 922 -5.69 58.38 -12.24
N ILE A 923 -5.24 59.44 -11.58
CA ILE A 923 -4.65 59.36 -10.24
C ILE A 923 -5.50 60.12 -9.22
N TYR A 924 -5.68 59.55 -8.04
CA TYR A 924 -6.08 60.22 -6.82
C TYR A 924 -4.96 60.09 -5.77
N PHE A 925 -4.68 61.20 -5.08
CA PHE A 925 -3.83 61.26 -3.91
C PHE A 925 -4.70 61.72 -2.74
N ASP A 926 -4.62 61.04 -1.61
CA ASP A 926 -5.22 61.45 -0.34
C ASP A 926 -4.15 61.46 0.76
N ASN A 927 -3.94 62.60 1.40
CA ASN A 927 -2.93 62.78 2.45
C ASN A 927 -1.50 62.28 2.09
N CYS A 928 -1.07 62.39 0.82
CA CYS A 928 0.26 61.95 0.39
C CYS A 928 1.32 63.06 0.49
N THR A 929 2.53 62.70 0.94
CA THR A 929 3.70 63.60 0.96
C THR A 929 4.72 63.20 -0.11
N ALA A 930 5.20 64.16 -0.89
CA ALA A 930 6.33 64.00 -1.80
C ALA A 930 7.42 65.03 -1.43
N PRO A 931 8.47 64.65 -0.67
CA PRO A 931 9.48 65.58 -0.17
C PRO A 931 10.11 66.50 -1.23
N ASP A 932 10.54 65.95 -2.37
CA ASP A 932 11.10 66.73 -3.49
C ASP A 932 10.09 66.96 -4.62
N GLY A 933 8.86 66.46 -4.45
CA GLY A 933 7.71 66.77 -5.29
C GLY A 933 7.35 65.69 -6.31
N PHE A 934 6.55 66.09 -7.30
CA PHE A 934 5.96 65.22 -8.32
C PHE A 934 6.40 65.64 -9.72
N ASP A 935 6.77 64.69 -10.57
CA ASP A 935 6.86 64.90 -12.03
C ASP A 935 5.74 64.17 -12.77
N PHE A 936 5.25 64.79 -13.84
CA PHE A 936 4.13 64.29 -14.62
C PHE A 936 4.33 64.59 -16.12
N ASP A 937 4.63 63.55 -16.91
CA ASP A 937 4.73 63.64 -18.36
C ASP A 937 3.49 63.01 -19.05
N ASN A 938 3.01 63.67 -20.10
CA ASN A 938 1.82 63.28 -20.85
C ASN A 938 2.02 63.52 -22.34
N ALA A 939 1.84 62.50 -23.18
CA ALA A 939 1.87 62.67 -24.62
C ALA A 939 0.74 63.60 -25.14
N THR A 940 0.90 64.08 -26.38
CA THR A 940 0.00 65.11 -26.94
C THR A 940 -1.39 64.61 -27.38
N THR A 941 -1.69 63.32 -27.22
CA THR A 941 -2.96 62.68 -27.66
C THR A 941 -3.50 61.63 -26.67
N THR A 942 -3.18 61.80 -25.39
CA THR A 942 -3.47 60.85 -24.29
C THR A 942 -4.35 61.46 -23.21
N THR A 943 -4.95 60.60 -22.38
CA THR A 943 -5.78 61.02 -21.26
C THR A 943 -4.98 60.89 -19.96
N PHE A 944 -4.58 62.02 -19.36
CA PHE A 944 -4.03 62.06 -17.99
C PHE A 944 -4.96 62.94 -17.15
N LEU A 945 -5.62 62.31 -16.18
CA LEU A 945 -6.58 62.92 -15.28
C LEU A 945 -6.08 62.90 -13.83
N LEU A 946 -6.10 64.04 -13.16
CA LEU A 946 -5.92 64.11 -11.70
C LEU A 946 -7.27 64.37 -11.04
N TYR A 947 -7.67 63.51 -10.11
CA TYR A 947 -8.91 63.65 -9.36
C TYR A 947 -8.79 64.71 -8.26
N SER A 948 -9.89 65.43 -8.02
CA SER A 948 -9.99 66.43 -6.96
C SER A 948 -11.38 66.45 -6.34
N GLU A 949 -11.46 66.12 -5.05
CA GLU A 949 -12.70 66.17 -4.26
C GLU A 949 -13.26 67.59 -4.13
N THR A 950 -12.38 68.59 -4.07
CA THR A 950 -12.75 70.01 -3.90
C THR A 950 -13.28 70.67 -5.18
N GLY A 951 -13.12 69.99 -6.33
CA GLY A 951 -13.76 70.31 -7.60
C GLY A 951 -12.97 71.24 -8.54
N CYS A 952 -13.10 71.00 -9.85
CA CYS A 952 -12.36 71.67 -10.92
C CYS A 952 -12.86 73.10 -11.24
N ALA A 953 -12.83 74.01 -10.27
CA ALA A 953 -13.37 75.37 -10.39
C ALA A 953 -12.45 76.32 -11.19
N GLY A 954 -12.66 76.38 -12.51
CA GLY A 954 -11.69 76.96 -13.46
C GLY A 954 -10.60 75.94 -13.82
N PRO A 955 -9.71 76.19 -14.79
CA PRO A 955 -8.59 75.29 -15.05
C PRO A 955 -7.60 75.39 -13.89
N PRO A 956 -7.55 74.43 -12.95
CA PRO A 956 -6.62 74.49 -11.85
C PRO A 956 -5.23 74.16 -12.40
N THR A 957 -4.17 74.80 -11.87
CA THR A 957 -2.82 74.31 -12.18
C THR A 957 -2.63 72.95 -11.52
N THR A 958 -1.82 72.08 -12.10
CA THR A 958 -1.50 70.75 -11.53
C THR A 958 -1.03 70.87 -10.07
N GLN A 959 -0.15 71.85 -9.78
CA GLN A 959 0.24 72.22 -8.42
C GLN A 959 -0.95 72.54 -7.49
N ALA A 960 -1.98 73.25 -7.96
CA ALA A 960 -3.14 73.57 -7.15
C ALA A 960 -4.04 72.35 -6.86
N ILE A 961 -4.08 71.37 -7.77
CA ILE A 961 -4.75 70.08 -7.55
C ILE A 961 -4.00 69.32 -6.47
N MET A 962 -2.69 69.14 -6.64
CA MET A 962 -1.84 68.41 -5.70
C MET A 962 -1.86 69.02 -4.29
N ASN A 963 -1.73 70.34 -4.17
CA ASN A 963 -1.81 71.02 -2.88
C ASN A 963 -3.20 70.88 -2.21
N GLY A 964 -4.25 70.64 -2.98
CA GLY A 964 -5.60 70.34 -2.47
C GLY A 964 -5.75 68.91 -1.93
N ASN A 965 -4.80 68.04 -2.26
CA ASN A 965 -4.75 66.61 -1.93
C ASN A 965 -3.61 66.29 -0.92
N GLY A 966 -3.08 67.29 -0.20
CA GLY A 966 -2.07 67.12 0.86
C GLY A 966 -0.62 67.49 0.48
N ASN A 967 -0.30 67.60 -0.81
CA ASN A 967 1.09 67.81 -1.28
C ASN A 967 1.79 69.05 -0.68
N THR A 968 3.04 68.86 -0.25
CA THR A 968 3.94 69.91 0.23
C THR A 968 5.09 70.29 -0.73
N GLY A 969 5.37 69.47 -1.74
CA GLY A 969 6.47 69.61 -2.71
C GLY A 969 6.12 70.36 -4.01
N MET A 970 7.10 70.53 -4.89
CA MET A 970 6.88 71.14 -6.22
C MET A 970 6.21 70.15 -7.19
N VAL A 971 5.60 70.67 -8.26
CA VAL A 971 5.02 69.86 -9.33
C VAL A 971 5.59 70.28 -10.68
N SER A 972 6.26 69.36 -11.35
CA SER A 972 6.70 69.47 -12.74
C SER A 972 5.63 68.90 -13.69
N THR A 973 5.54 69.47 -14.90
CA THR A 973 4.62 69.02 -15.95
C THR A 973 5.14 69.40 -17.33
N THR A 974 5.16 68.46 -18.28
CA THR A 974 5.60 68.71 -19.67
C THR A 974 4.48 69.21 -20.58
N ASN A 975 3.25 68.74 -20.36
CA ASN A 975 2.08 68.92 -21.23
C ASN A 975 0.79 69.14 -20.41
N THR A 976 -0.36 69.25 -21.08
CA THR A 976 -1.64 69.52 -20.40
C THR A 976 -2.17 68.28 -19.68
N ILE A 977 -2.26 68.36 -18.36
CA ILE A 977 -2.95 67.40 -17.48
C ILE A 977 -4.30 68.00 -17.10
N THR A 978 -5.35 67.18 -17.01
CA THR A 978 -6.72 67.67 -16.83
C THR A 978 -7.29 67.29 -15.46
N CYS A 979 -7.90 68.23 -14.76
CA CYS A 979 -8.65 67.95 -13.52
C CYS A 979 -9.92 67.14 -13.82
N THR A 980 -10.20 66.12 -13.01
CA THR A 980 -11.47 65.36 -13.04
C THR A 980 -12.18 65.36 -11.69
N THR A 981 -13.50 65.19 -11.73
CA THR A 981 -14.37 64.94 -10.55
C THR A 981 -15.00 63.54 -10.60
N THR A 982 -14.55 62.70 -11.52
CA THR A 982 -14.79 61.25 -11.48
C THR A 982 -13.59 60.62 -10.76
N PRO A 983 -13.76 59.93 -9.62
CA PRO A 983 -12.66 59.29 -8.92
C PRO A 983 -12.07 58.14 -9.76
N PRO A 984 -10.85 57.66 -9.46
CA PRO A 984 -10.38 56.36 -9.91
C PRO A 984 -11.39 55.27 -9.54
N THR A 985 -11.45 54.25 -10.38
CA THR A 985 -12.07 52.97 -10.01
C THR A 985 -11.21 52.37 -8.91
N LEU A 986 -11.75 52.27 -7.69
CA LEU A 986 -11.08 51.52 -6.64
C LEU A 986 -11.15 50.01 -6.98
N PRO A 987 -10.09 49.25 -6.69
CA PRO A 987 -10.17 47.79 -6.77
C PRO A 987 -11.32 47.31 -5.89
N MET A 988 -12.19 46.47 -6.43
CA MET A 988 -13.20 45.72 -5.69
C MET A 988 -12.72 44.30 -5.46
N ILE A 989 -11.47 44.18 -5.00
CA ILE A 989 -10.82 42.92 -4.70
C ILE A 989 -11.72 42.13 -3.76
N THR A 990 -12.21 41.03 -4.30
CA THR A 990 -12.93 40.00 -3.55
C THR A 990 -12.23 38.67 -3.74
N ILE A 991 -10.88 38.71 -3.86
CA ILE A 991 -10.01 37.58 -3.56
C ILE A 991 -10.58 36.93 -2.32
N PRO A 992 -11.04 35.68 -2.44
CA PRO A 992 -11.51 34.96 -1.28
C PRO A 992 -10.31 34.78 -0.34
N ILE A 993 -10.28 35.54 0.77
CA ILE A 993 -9.46 35.23 1.94
C ILE A 993 -10.02 33.92 2.49
N ARG A 994 -9.61 32.81 1.86
CA ARG A 994 -10.03 31.45 2.19
C ARG A 994 -9.21 30.93 3.35
N SER A 995 -9.25 31.69 4.43
CA SER A 995 -9.15 31.13 5.77
C SER A 995 -10.35 30.23 6.08
N THR A 996 -11.50 30.38 5.39
CA THR A 996 -12.77 29.75 5.82
C THR A 996 -13.76 29.20 4.78
N GLU A 997 -13.67 29.44 3.45
CA GLU A 997 -14.69 28.90 2.50
C GLU A 997 -14.21 27.73 1.61
N VAL A 998 -14.69 26.53 1.96
CA VAL A 998 -14.73 25.32 1.13
C VAL A 998 -15.50 25.58 -0.18
N HIS A 999 -14.91 25.30 -1.35
CA HIS A 999 -15.73 25.22 -2.57
C HIS A 999 -16.50 23.90 -2.62
N PRO A 1000 -17.72 23.90 -3.17
CA PRO A 1000 -18.75 22.95 -2.77
C PRO A 1000 -18.52 21.55 -3.31
N ASN A 1001 -17.96 20.69 -2.46
CA ASN A 1001 -18.20 19.24 -2.45
C ASN A 1001 -18.51 18.80 -1.00
N THR A 1002 -19.70 19.23 -0.53
CA THR A 1002 -20.43 18.70 0.64
C THR A 1002 -19.66 18.48 1.95
N GLY A 1003 -19.82 19.39 2.91
CA GLY A 1003 -19.31 19.26 4.29
C GLY A 1003 -18.18 20.23 4.59
N LEU A 1004 -18.17 20.83 5.79
CA LEU A 1004 -17.08 21.72 6.22
C LEU A 1004 -15.82 20.88 6.48
N SER A 1005 -14.67 21.30 5.94
CA SER A 1005 -13.36 20.83 6.41
C SER A 1005 -12.86 21.72 7.56
N ILE A 1006 -12.42 21.12 8.65
CA ILE A 1006 -11.67 21.78 9.73
C ILE A 1006 -10.41 22.46 9.15
N ASN A 1007 -10.11 23.69 9.58
CA ASN A 1007 -8.78 24.29 9.40
C ASN A 1007 -7.84 23.80 10.52
N SER A 1008 -6.58 23.55 10.19
CA SER A 1008 -5.57 23.00 11.12
C SER A 1008 -5.45 23.81 12.40
N ASP A 1009 -5.51 25.13 12.28
CA ASP A 1009 -4.98 26.05 13.29
C ASP A 1009 -5.95 26.17 14.47
N GLY A 1010 -7.25 26.26 14.18
CA GLY A 1010 -8.31 26.21 15.20
C GLY A 1010 -8.37 24.87 15.94
N ALA A 1011 -8.07 23.76 15.25
CA ALA A 1011 -7.97 22.44 15.90
C ALA A 1011 -6.69 22.29 16.71
N HIS A 1012 -5.56 22.86 16.28
CA HIS A 1012 -4.31 22.87 17.03
C HIS A 1012 -4.39 23.72 18.29
N GLU A 1013 -5.06 24.88 18.25
CA GLU A 1013 -5.27 25.72 19.42
C GLU A 1013 -6.27 25.09 20.41
N LEU A 1014 -7.38 24.52 19.92
CA LEU A 1014 -8.28 23.73 20.76
C LEU A 1014 -7.58 22.52 21.39
N LEU A 1015 -6.65 21.87 20.67
CA LEU A 1015 -5.83 20.79 21.22
C LEU A 1015 -4.87 21.29 22.30
N ARG A 1016 -4.32 22.51 22.17
CA ARG A 1016 -3.48 23.16 23.21
C ARG A 1016 -4.29 23.37 24.49
N VAL A 1017 -5.48 23.98 24.37
CA VAL A 1017 -6.37 24.23 25.52
C VAL A 1017 -6.89 22.91 26.13
N ALA A 1018 -7.25 21.92 25.32
CA ALA A 1018 -7.69 20.61 25.79
C ALA A 1018 -6.60 19.88 26.62
N LYS A 1019 -5.33 19.95 26.19
CA LYS A 1019 -4.18 19.43 26.96
C LYS A 1019 -4.05 20.16 28.32
N GLU A 1020 -4.12 21.49 28.32
CA GLU A 1020 -4.02 22.29 29.55
C GLU A 1020 -5.16 22.00 30.53
N HIS A 1021 -6.40 21.84 30.03
CA HIS A 1021 -7.56 21.53 30.87
C HIS A 1021 -7.52 20.09 31.42
N LEU A 1022 -7.11 19.10 30.61
CA LEU A 1022 -6.96 17.72 31.08
C LEU A 1022 -5.90 17.60 32.17
N LYS A 1023 -4.78 18.33 32.02
CA LYS A 1023 -3.75 18.49 33.05
C LYS A 1023 -4.30 19.16 34.31
N LEU A 1024 -5.01 20.29 34.18
CA LEU A 1024 -5.52 21.08 35.30
C LEU A 1024 -6.57 20.33 36.13
N HIS A 1025 -7.55 19.71 35.48
CA HIS A 1025 -8.70 19.11 36.16
C HIS A 1025 -8.48 17.63 36.57
N TYR A 1026 -7.71 16.88 35.77
CA TYR A 1026 -7.50 15.44 35.99
C TYR A 1026 -6.07 15.05 36.38
N ASN A 1027 -5.08 15.94 36.23
CA ASN A 1027 -3.65 15.65 36.43
C ASN A 1027 -3.19 14.48 35.54
N LYS A 1028 -3.56 14.57 34.25
CA LYS A 1028 -3.21 13.62 33.19
C LYS A 1028 -2.50 14.36 32.06
N GLU A 1029 -1.58 13.65 31.41
CA GLU A 1029 -0.72 14.14 30.32
C GLU A 1029 -0.54 12.98 29.32
N PRO A 1030 -0.50 13.24 28.00
CA PRO A 1030 -0.25 12.21 27.00
C PRO A 1030 1.09 11.50 27.19
N LEU A 1031 1.15 10.22 26.82
CA LEU A 1031 2.37 9.40 26.94
C LEU A 1031 3.44 9.69 25.85
N GLY A 1032 3.16 10.59 24.91
CA GLY A 1032 4.04 10.98 23.82
C GLY A 1032 3.57 12.27 23.11
N PRO A 1033 4.28 12.73 22.06
CA PRO A 1033 3.81 13.83 21.22
C PRO A 1033 2.48 13.46 20.54
N ILE A 1034 1.66 14.48 20.25
CA ILE A 1034 0.33 14.32 19.65
C ILE A 1034 0.24 15.15 18.37
N THR A 1035 0.00 14.47 17.26
CA THR A 1035 -0.25 15.04 15.93
C THR A 1035 -1.74 14.94 15.61
N LEU A 1036 -2.29 15.90 14.87
CA LEU A 1036 -3.65 15.81 14.33
C LEU A 1036 -3.61 15.32 12.87
N ALA A 1037 -4.59 14.51 12.50
CA ALA A 1037 -4.90 14.14 11.12
C ALA A 1037 -6.40 14.32 10.87
N ILE A 1038 -6.81 14.48 9.61
CA ILE A 1038 -8.22 14.58 9.22
C ILE A 1038 -8.48 13.53 8.14
N ALA A 1039 -9.43 12.62 8.38
CA ALA A 1039 -9.83 11.56 7.47
C ALA A 1039 -11.35 11.50 7.32
N ASP A 1040 -11.83 10.68 6.39
CA ASP A 1040 -13.24 10.28 6.29
C ASP A 1040 -13.36 8.99 7.11
N LEU A 1041 -13.99 9.05 8.29
CA LEU A 1041 -14.05 7.93 9.23
C LEU A 1041 -15.33 7.10 9.03
N PRO A 1042 -15.29 5.77 9.20
CA PRO A 1042 -16.44 4.92 8.91
C PRO A 1042 -17.61 5.12 9.89
N GLU A 1043 -18.83 4.93 9.36
CA GLU A 1043 -20.09 4.93 10.11
C GLU A 1043 -20.48 6.27 10.78
N ASN A 1044 -20.39 6.35 12.12
CA ASN A 1044 -20.68 7.54 12.92
C ASN A 1044 -19.47 7.89 13.83
N GLU A 1045 -18.28 7.44 13.46
CA GLU A 1045 -17.04 7.71 14.21
C GLU A 1045 -16.65 9.18 14.03
N LEU A 1046 -16.38 9.88 15.14
CA LEU A 1046 -16.08 11.31 15.13
C LEU A 1046 -14.57 11.59 15.20
N ALA A 1047 -13.83 10.69 15.85
CA ALA A 1047 -12.38 10.70 15.93
C ALA A 1047 -11.88 9.33 16.41
N HIS A 1048 -10.56 9.10 16.27
CA HIS A 1048 -9.85 8.08 17.03
C HIS A 1048 -8.39 8.49 17.31
N TYR A 1049 -7.84 8.00 18.41
CA TYR A 1049 -6.43 8.06 18.73
C TYR A 1049 -5.70 6.74 18.39
N PHE A 1050 -4.65 6.81 17.56
CA PHE A 1050 -3.74 5.69 17.31
C PHE A 1050 -2.29 6.15 17.20
N ALA A 1051 -1.40 5.49 17.95
CA ALA A 1051 0.07 5.63 17.84
C ALA A 1051 0.63 7.08 17.86
N GLY A 1052 0.01 8.00 18.61
CA GLY A 1052 0.43 9.41 18.69
C GLY A 1052 -0.30 10.35 17.73
N VAL A 1053 -1.19 9.83 16.89
CA VAL A 1053 -2.05 10.61 15.99
C VAL A 1053 -3.48 10.58 16.49
N ILE A 1054 -4.13 11.73 16.57
CA ILE A 1054 -5.59 11.84 16.68
C ILE A 1054 -6.12 12.12 15.27
N THR A 1055 -6.83 11.15 14.70
CA THR A 1055 -7.54 11.31 13.43
C THR A 1055 -8.94 11.83 13.73
N LEU A 1056 -9.29 13.00 13.21
CA LEU A 1056 -10.64 13.56 13.28
C LEU A 1056 -11.42 13.17 12.02
N ASP A 1057 -12.71 12.89 12.19
CA ASP A 1057 -13.62 12.76 11.05
C ASP A 1057 -13.81 14.11 10.34
N ARG A 1058 -14.00 14.06 9.01
CA ARG A 1058 -14.03 15.24 8.17
C ARG A 1058 -15.26 16.12 8.41
N ASP A 1059 -16.45 15.52 8.56
CA ASP A 1059 -17.72 16.27 8.64
C ASP A 1059 -18.53 16.01 9.93
N ALA A 1060 -17.91 15.36 10.91
CA ALA A 1060 -18.49 15.01 12.20
C ALA A 1060 -19.71 14.08 12.05
N ALA A 1061 -19.55 13.02 11.25
CA ALA A 1061 -20.61 12.08 10.86
C ALA A 1061 -21.85 12.80 10.29
N GLY A 1062 -21.63 13.79 9.42
CA GLY A 1062 -22.64 14.61 8.76
C GLY A 1062 -23.29 15.71 9.62
N ASN A 1063 -22.83 15.93 10.85
CA ASN A 1063 -23.41 16.94 11.76
C ASN A 1063 -22.67 18.29 11.71
N GLY A 1064 -21.42 18.30 11.21
CA GLY A 1064 -20.54 19.46 11.16
C GLY A 1064 -19.90 19.79 12.52
N TRP A 1065 -18.64 20.24 12.46
CA TRP A 1065 -17.88 20.66 13.64
C TRP A 1065 -18.24 22.07 14.09
N PHE A 1066 -18.32 22.24 15.41
CA PHE A 1066 -18.25 23.52 16.10
C PHE A 1066 -16.85 23.66 16.71
N LEU A 1067 -16.15 24.71 16.29
CA LEU A 1067 -14.91 25.18 16.89
C LEU A 1067 -15.28 26.33 17.81
N ASP A 1068 -14.76 26.30 19.03
CA ASP A 1068 -14.96 27.36 20.01
C ASP A 1068 -13.68 28.18 20.17
N GLU A 1069 -13.79 29.48 20.02
CA GLU A 1069 -12.70 30.45 20.20
C GLU A 1069 -12.51 30.79 21.70
N THR A 1070 -13.50 30.50 22.54
CA THR A 1070 -13.52 30.79 23.99
C THR A 1070 -13.91 29.57 24.85
N PRO A 1071 -13.25 28.39 24.71
CA PRO A 1071 -13.61 27.15 25.42
C PRO A 1071 -13.63 27.26 26.95
N GLU A 1072 -12.85 28.17 27.55
CA GLU A 1072 -12.88 28.49 28.99
C GLU A 1072 -14.19 29.14 29.45
N GLN A 1073 -14.89 29.85 28.56
CA GLN A 1073 -16.08 30.65 28.85
C GLN A 1073 -17.36 29.88 28.54
N SER A 1074 -17.37 29.09 27.46
CA SER A 1074 -18.52 28.29 27.01
C SER A 1074 -19.81 29.11 26.85
N GLU A 1075 -19.72 30.34 26.36
CA GLU A 1075 -20.85 31.30 26.27
C GLU A 1075 -21.96 30.82 25.31
N GLU A 1076 -21.61 29.93 24.40
CA GLU A 1076 -22.47 29.30 23.39
C GLU A 1076 -23.46 28.29 23.97
N PHE A 1077 -23.31 27.93 25.24
CA PHE A 1077 -24.07 26.86 25.89
C PHE A 1077 -24.65 27.27 27.25
N GLU A 1078 -25.83 26.74 27.55
CA GLU A 1078 -26.44 26.82 28.88
C GLU A 1078 -26.21 25.52 29.66
N LEU A 1079 -26.22 25.59 30.99
CA LEU A 1079 -26.20 24.42 31.87
C LEU A 1079 -27.63 24.10 32.36
N PRO A 1080 -28.29 23.04 31.85
CA PRO A 1080 -29.52 22.54 32.42
C PRO A 1080 -29.40 22.24 33.92
N GLU A 1081 -30.47 22.48 34.69
CA GLU A 1081 -30.49 22.08 36.11
C GLU A 1081 -30.25 20.55 36.24
N ALA A 1082 -29.12 20.20 36.85
CA ALA A 1082 -28.64 18.84 37.09
C ALA A 1082 -28.18 18.01 35.85
N SER A 1083 -27.58 18.65 34.83
CA SER A 1083 -26.85 17.93 33.77
C SER A 1083 -25.34 17.76 34.03
N ALA A 1084 -24.78 16.77 33.34
CA ALA A 1084 -23.36 16.42 33.21
C ALA A 1084 -22.62 17.21 32.11
N HIS A 1085 -23.36 18.05 31.40
CA HIS A 1085 -22.98 18.61 30.11
C HIS A 1085 -23.73 19.92 29.87
N PHE A 1086 -23.08 20.78 29.12
CA PHE A 1086 -23.62 22.01 28.57
C PHE A 1086 -24.44 21.70 27.30
N ILE A 1087 -25.50 22.47 27.05
CA ILE A 1087 -26.35 22.36 25.85
C ILE A 1087 -26.41 23.71 25.14
N ALA A 1088 -26.13 23.71 23.84
CA ALA A 1088 -26.14 24.89 23.00
C ALA A 1088 -27.52 25.53 22.93
N THR A 1089 -27.59 26.86 23.08
CA THR A 1089 -28.85 27.60 22.94
C THR A 1089 -29.31 27.58 21.48
N VAL A 1090 -30.61 27.77 21.21
CA VAL A 1090 -31.15 27.66 19.84
C VAL A 1090 -30.63 28.72 18.87
N ASP A 1091 -30.07 29.82 19.39
CA ASP A 1091 -29.50 30.93 18.64
C ASP A 1091 -27.95 30.90 18.61
N SER A 1092 -27.32 29.88 19.22
CA SER A 1092 -25.87 29.73 19.34
C SER A 1092 -25.23 29.08 18.09
N PRO A 1093 -23.99 29.45 17.71
CA PRO A 1093 -23.23 28.80 16.63
C PRO A 1093 -22.98 27.29 16.84
N ALA A 1094 -23.04 26.81 18.10
CA ALA A 1094 -22.88 25.39 18.46
C ALA A 1094 -24.16 24.57 18.24
N TYR A 1095 -25.31 25.21 18.01
CA TYR A 1095 -26.60 24.53 17.91
C TYR A 1095 -26.63 23.50 16.77
N LYS A 1096 -26.81 22.22 17.14
CA LYS A 1096 -26.80 21.04 16.25
C LYS A 1096 -25.46 20.69 15.58
N LYS A 1097 -24.34 21.20 16.08
CA LYS A 1097 -22.99 20.81 15.64
C LYS A 1097 -22.28 19.97 16.70
N ILE A 1098 -21.25 19.22 16.33
CA ILE A 1098 -20.40 18.48 17.29
C ILE A 1098 -19.34 19.42 17.85
N ASP A 1099 -19.25 19.55 19.17
CA ASP A 1099 -18.23 20.36 19.86
C ASP A 1099 -16.84 19.71 19.74
N LEU A 1100 -15.96 20.27 18.91
CA LEU A 1100 -14.63 19.71 18.66
C LEU A 1100 -13.77 19.67 19.93
N TYR A 1101 -13.92 20.67 20.81
CA TYR A 1101 -13.24 20.71 22.11
C TYR A 1101 -13.51 19.44 22.93
N SER A 1102 -14.77 19.05 23.06
CA SER A 1102 -15.17 17.83 23.80
C SER A 1102 -14.60 16.55 23.19
N VAL A 1103 -14.49 16.46 21.86
CA VAL A 1103 -13.90 15.28 21.20
C VAL A 1103 -12.38 15.23 21.37
N LEU A 1104 -11.67 16.36 21.23
CA LEU A 1104 -10.22 16.41 21.47
C LEU A 1104 -9.87 16.04 22.92
N VAL A 1105 -10.69 16.44 23.89
CA VAL A 1105 -10.57 16.04 25.30
C VAL A 1105 -10.74 14.52 25.49
N HIS A 1106 -11.66 13.89 24.75
CA HIS A 1106 -11.88 12.44 24.76
C HIS A 1106 -10.66 11.67 24.22
N GLU A 1107 -10.18 12.04 23.03
CA GLU A 1107 -9.05 11.37 22.36
C GLU A 1107 -7.72 11.58 23.10
N LEU A 1108 -7.52 12.75 23.71
CA LEU A 1108 -6.40 12.97 24.64
C LEU A 1108 -6.50 12.05 25.87
N GLY A 1109 -7.69 11.65 26.28
CA GLY A 1109 -7.91 10.62 27.30
C GLY A 1109 -7.33 9.27 26.89
N HIS A 1110 -7.56 8.83 25.65
CA HIS A 1110 -6.92 7.64 25.09
C HIS A 1110 -5.39 7.78 24.99
N ALA A 1111 -4.89 8.96 24.62
CA ALA A 1111 -3.46 9.27 24.67
C ALA A 1111 -2.85 9.25 26.09
N CYS A 1112 -3.69 9.35 27.13
CA CYS A 1112 -3.36 9.23 28.55
C CYS A 1112 -3.58 7.82 29.13
N ASP A 1113 -3.75 6.80 28.28
CA ASP A 1113 -4.04 5.40 28.63
C ASP A 1113 -5.33 5.26 29.47
N LEU A 1114 -6.39 5.97 29.07
CA LEU A 1114 -7.76 5.80 29.58
C LEU A 1114 -8.60 5.01 28.58
N MET A 1115 -9.43 4.09 29.08
CA MET A 1115 -10.45 3.40 28.30
C MET A 1115 -11.78 4.19 28.35
N HIS A 1116 -12.72 3.84 27.47
CA HIS A 1116 -14.09 4.33 27.57
C HIS A 1116 -14.70 4.01 28.95
N GLU A 1117 -15.34 5.00 29.57
CA GLU A 1117 -16.08 4.86 30.83
C GLU A 1117 -17.41 5.63 30.73
N GLU A 1118 -18.41 5.28 31.54
CA GLU A 1118 -19.70 6.02 31.59
C GLU A 1118 -19.59 7.39 32.31
N ASN A 1119 -18.38 7.81 32.71
CA ASN A 1119 -18.14 9.15 33.22
C ASN A 1119 -17.91 10.15 32.08
N GLU A 1120 -18.10 11.43 32.40
CA GLU A 1120 -18.72 12.37 31.45
C GLU A 1120 -17.86 12.68 30.22
N PHE A 1121 -16.53 12.58 30.32
CA PHE A 1121 -15.59 12.86 29.21
C PHE A 1121 -14.98 11.65 28.51
N MET A 1122 -14.92 10.47 29.14
CA MET A 1122 -14.53 9.21 28.47
C MET A 1122 -15.73 8.44 27.90
N ARG A 1123 -16.89 9.10 27.79
CA ARG A 1123 -18.12 8.55 27.22
C ARG A 1123 -17.96 8.37 25.71
N SER A 1124 -18.25 7.17 25.20
CA SER A 1124 -18.08 6.81 23.78
C SER A 1124 -19.11 7.42 22.80
N PHE A 1125 -19.77 8.53 23.16
CA PHE A 1125 -20.68 9.27 22.27
C PHE A 1125 -21.00 10.68 22.79
N ILE A 1126 -21.22 11.60 21.85
CA ILE A 1126 -21.61 12.99 22.07
C ILE A 1126 -22.76 13.36 21.12
N ASP A 1127 -23.79 14.03 21.63
CA ASP A 1127 -24.94 14.49 20.84
C ASP A 1127 -24.66 15.88 20.23
N PRO A 1128 -25.17 16.21 19.03
CA PRO A 1128 -25.01 17.54 18.44
C PRO A 1128 -25.61 18.65 19.30
N GLY A 1129 -24.83 19.72 19.52
CA GLY A 1129 -25.15 20.81 20.44
C GLY A 1129 -24.84 20.52 21.91
N MET A 1130 -24.12 19.44 22.23
CA MET A 1130 -23.67 19.13 23.59
C MET A 1130 -22.17 19.44 23.75
N ARG A 1131 -21.79 19.97 24.92
CA ARG A 1131 -20.39 20.06 25.38
C ARG A 1131 -20.21 19.34 26.71
N ILE A 1132 -19.09 18.64 26.86
CA ILE A 1132 -18.71 17.95 28.09
C ILE A 1132 -18.03 18.90 29.09
N ILE A 1133 -18.27 18.66 30.38
CA ILE A 1133 -17.69 19.42 31.49
C ILE A 1133 -16.49 18.66 32.08
N LEU A 1134 -15.34 19.33 32.22
CA LEU A 1134 -14.15 18.78 32.91
C LEU A 1134 -14.08 19.13 34.40
N GLU A 1135 -14.97 19.96 34.93
CA GLU A 1135 -14.91 20.41 36.33
C GLU A 1135 -15.26 19.31 37.35
N ARG A 1136 -14.24 18.83 38.07
CA ARG A 1136 -14.36 17.86 39.19
C ARG A 1136 -15.28 18.24 40.37
N ASN A 1137 -15.87 19.44 40.40
CA ASN A 1137 -16.42 20.07 41.61
C ASN A 1137 -17.86 20.62 41.51
N LEU A 1138 -18.73 20.04 40.67
CA LEU A 1138 -20.18 20.36 40.64
C LEU A 1138 -20.98 20.05 41.94
N LYS A 1139 -20.31 19.77 43.07
CA LYS A 1139 -20.93 19.53 44.40
C LYS A 1139 -20.75 20.66 45.42
N SER A 1140 -20.23 21.84 45.04
CA SER A 1140 -19.99 22.96 45.97
C SER A 1140 -20.72 24.28 45.66
N LYS A 1141 -21.65 24.28 44.69
CA LYS A 1141 -22.59 25.38 44.42
C LYS A 1141 -24.07 24.93 44.46
N GLN A 1142 -24.44 24.17 45.50
CA GLN A 1142 -25.83 24.06 46.00
C GLN A 1142 -25.92 24.73 47.38
#